data_AF-A0A1B7MQW2-F1
#
_entry.id   AF-A0A1B7MQW2-F1
#
_cell.length_a   1.000
_cell.length_b   1.000
_cell.length_c   1.000
_cell.angle_alpha   90.00
_cell.angle_beta   90.00
_cell.angle_gamma   90.00
#
_symmetry.space_group_name_H-M   'P 1'
#
loop_
_entity.id
_entity.type
_entity.pdbx_description
1 polymer ?
#
loop_
_entity_poly.entity_id
_entity_poly.type
_entity_poly.pdbx_seq_one_letter_code
_entity_poly.pdbx_strand_id
1 'polypeptide(L)'
;MASWNRPLPGVRLDRPGQVVPGCEWHISPLGRSYFVNRNTRTTSWKKPTPERPAGSLTPECIIEGHSNGIWSLACVGTRYNLMSASGDGSIRQWKRYGEQVGKPWRSDGVAVGSIAVSPDETMVVSGNTGGIVQLWKEGNMVRDPWQGHNAAVRCLDWSPNVREVASGSQDGTIRRWNPDTGRQIALPIETGHGWVNTVKYSPQGDNFASGGEDGMIRVWSKDGKLLIEIKGHISSVNSLCWSKDGIHIFSGSKDKTIRKWQSIDGKKLIVLRGHTKAVRCLCLSPDEHHLLSVSTDCSVRIWDIKTNQQVGEPLLHDDELSALAISSDGRYLASGGLDKNIYLWSIEAALRKGGDQVRSVAKLEERATLSGDVPNHFVPSKQQANNRAIGIYGDGLGRNGTNRASQRSDPLTGPRMRKPRQQYLIPSDAEGAIRKVIHAQLENAPPRLFDTTTGILHDRDAQIKAFQTTTQYKELLSSPMNHADLRLEHIKEAAVIYFRYAMLSHRWEGKEPLLHDVQDKVVYYLNSVGGILKLQSFCKAARDAGLRWAWSDTCCIDKSNNVELQESVNSMFIWYRHSTLTIIYLSDVSPSSKSGALARSAWNERGWTVQEFLAPKVVVFYQRDWTLYLDDHTPNHKESVTIMQELAYATGIDPGALVTFHPGMRGAREKLQWASKRVTTWQEDIAYSLFGIFGVHLPIIYGEKKQNALGRLLQEIVARSGDITALDWVGKPSEFNSCLPANITSYEVAPCTLPSLSEDKIQTAVSPLHNTIAVELASKLYTLLHNTTASRFANCRLHLPCIAFVVTAIKRRRDQDQATYFTYDVKVDGLNNLLITTDEKLIQFSRTRPARHPLLLVRPWDRSLLELPDVADDMQSMDDCTPPTSPSCDSLAGLPADYGLDHSESYRRALRLIVHLGQPFAAFLLVQQWGGEYKRIASDHDIIAQVRDMSSVCDMMDVRTLEIL
;
A
#
# COMPACT_ATOMS: atom_id res chain seq x y z
N MET A 1 6.27 40.51 25.97
CA MET A 1 5.01 41.30 26.09
C MET A 1 4.88 42.22 24.88
N ALA A 2 3.65 42.56 24.47
CA ALA A 2 3.27 43.62 23.52
C ALA A 2 3.88 43.65 22.09
N SER A 3 3.02 43.81 21.07
CA SER A 3 3.12 44.85 20.00
C SER A 3 2.45 44.54 18.64
N TRP A 4 1.61 43.51 18.49
CA TRP A 4 0.91 43.22 17.22
C TRP A 4 -0.57 43.66 17.23
N ASN A 5 -0.80 44.98 17.28
CA ASN A 5 -2.12 45.60 17.06
C ASN A 5 -1.99 46.76 16.06
N ARG A 6 -2.10 46.46 14.76
CA ARG A 6 -2.43 47.42 13.70
C ARG A 6 -3.51 46.80 12.81
N PRO A 7 -4.69 47.43 12.64
CA PRO A 7 -5.67 46.99 11.65
C PRO A 7 -5.18 47.31 10.23
N LEU A 8 -5.62 46.51 9.25
CA LEU A 8 -5.37 46.78 7.83
C LEU A 8 -6.08 48.07 7.37
N PRO A 9 -5.50 48.83 6.43
CA PRO A 9 -6.07 50.10 5.99
C PRO A 9 -7.35 49.89 5.16
N GLY A 10 -8.43 50.56 5.55
CA GLY A 10 -9.67 50.61 4.76
C GLY A 10 -10.98 50.70 5.56
N VAL A 11 -10.97 50.38 6.85
CA VAL A 11 -12.20 50.32 7.67
C VAL A 11 -12.28 51.50 8.64
N ARG A 12 -13.22 52.43 8.40
CA ARG A 12 -13.84 53.22 9.47
C ARG A 12 -15.02 52.43 10.02
N LEU A 13 -15.01 52.16 11.33
CA LEU A 13 -16.20 51.76 12.08
C LEU A 13 -16.73 52.99 12.82
N ASP A 14 -17.98 53.35 12.58
CA ASP A 14 -18.62 54.42 13.33
C ASP A 14 -18.93 53.94 14.75
N ARG A 15 -18.17 54.51 15.70
CA ARG A 15 -18.09 54.20 17.15
C ARG A 15 -17.21 52.97 17.50
N PRO A 16 -16.15 53.15 18.31
CA PRO A 16 -15.41 52.05 18.91
C PRO A 16 -16.15 51.50 20.15
N GLY A 17 -16.02 50.19 20.43
CA GLY A 17 -16.23 49.67 21.80
C GLY A 17 -17.13 48.45 22.00
N GLN A 18 -17.77 47.87 20.98
CA GLN A 18 -18.54 46.63 21.15
C GLN A 18 -18.12 45.53 20.17
N VAL A 19 -17.41 44.52 20.69
CA VAL A 19 -17.25 43.21 20.07
C VAL A 19 -18.50 42.39 20.40
N VAL A 20 -19.31 42.06 19.40
CA VAL A 20 -20.47 41.17 19.59
C VAL A 20 -19.98 39.73 19.78
N PRO A 21 -20.29 39.06 20.90
CA PRO A 21 -19.88 37.67 21.11
C PRO A 21 -20.54 36.73 20.08
N GLY A 22 -19.77 35.81 19.50
CA GLY A 22 -20.30 34.77 18.59
C GLY A 22 -20.32 35.15 17.09
N CYS A 23 -19.62 36.20 16.68
CA CYS A 23 -19.37 36.53 15.28
C CYS A 23 -17.96 36.12 14.84
N GLU A 24 -17.86 35.35 13.75
CA GLU A 24 -16.58 34.89 13.17
C GLU A 24 -16.38 35.46 11.76
N TRP A 25 -15.13 35.82 11.45
CA TRP A 25 -14.70 36.16 10.09
C TRP A 25 -14.28 34.90 9.37
N HIS A 26 -14.98 34.55 8.31
CA HIS A 26 -14.63 33.45 7.42
C HIS A 26 -13.94 34.01 6.19
N ILE A 27 -12.84 33.37 5.76
CA ILE A 27 -12.17 33.61 4.50
C ILE A 27 -12.04 32.25 3.82
N SER A 28 -12.68 32.06 2.66
CA SER A 28 -12.54 30.82 1.90
C SER A 28 -11.17 30.75 1.21
N PRO A 29 -10.68 29.55 0.84
CA PRO A 29 -9.45 29.39 0.06
C PRO A 29 -9.47 30.10 -1.30
N LEU A 30 -10.66 30.50 -1.79
CA LEU A 30 -10.88 31.24 -3.03
C LEU A 30 -11.13 32.74 -2.78
N GLY A 31 -10.69 33.26 -1.64
CA GLY A 31 -10.64 34.70 -1.32
C GLY A 31 -11.97 35.34 -0.91
N ARG A 32 -13.07 34.59 -0.79
CA ARG A 32 -14.35 35.15 -0.29
C ARG A 32 -14.27 35.37 1.21
N SER A 33 -14.23 36.62 1.62
CA SER A 33 -14.44 37.02 3.02
C SER A 33 -15.94 37.22 3.30
N TYR A 34 -16.46 36.54 4.32
CA TYR A 34 -17.85 36.67 4.76
C TYR A 34 -17.96 36.62 6.30
N PHE A 35 -19.00 37.25 6.82
CA PHE A 35 -19.22 37.43 8.26
C PHE A 35 -20.32 36.48 8.73
N VAL A 36 -20.03 35.63 9.71
CA VAL A 36 -20.98 34.64 10.26
C VAL A 36 -21.37 35.03 11.67
N ASN A 37 -22.61 35.45 11.86
CA ASN A 37 -23.25 35.45 13.17
C ASN A 37 -23.95 34.10 13.36
N ARG A 38 -23.41 33.26 14.27
CA ARG A 38 -23.92 31.90 14.52
C ARG A 38 -25.36 31.88 15.05
N ASN A 39 -25.85 32.98 15.64
CA ASN A 39 -27.17 33.05 16.26
C ASN A 39 -28.28 33.50 15.29
N THR A 40 -27.96 34.17 14.18
CA THR A 40 -28.98 34.76 13.28
C THR A 40 -28.98 34.23 11.85
N ARG A 41 -27.96 33.47 11.43
CA ARG A 41 -27.79 32.92 10.05
C ARG A 41 -27.80 33.93 8.89
N THR A 42 -27.88 35.23 9.17
CA THR A 42 -27.81 36.29 8.15
C THR A 42 -26.38 36.51 7.67
N THR A 43 -26.09 36.11 6.43
CA THR A 43 -24.85 36.46 5.72
C THR A 43 -25.12 37.52 4.66
N SER A 44 -24.33 38.59 4.63
CA SER A 44 -24.39 39.59 3.57
C SER A 44 -23.06 40.32 3.43
N TRP A 45 -22.35 40.09 2.32
CA TRP A 45 -21.73 41.09 1.43
C TRP A 45 -21.12 40.34 0.24
N LYS A 46 -20.98 41.02 -0.92
CA LYS A 46 -20.48 40.41 -2.16
C LYS A 46 -19.31 41.24 -2.70
N LYS A 47 -18.15 40.61 -2.89
CA LYS A 47 -17.01 41.14 -3.66
C LYS A 47 -16.89 40.39 -5.01
N PRO A 48 -15.98 40.79 -5.92
CA PRO A 48 -15.93 40.28 -7.30
C PRO A 48 -15.67 38.77 -7.45
N THR A 49 -15.69 38.34 -8.72
CA THR A 49 -15.34 37.02 -9.26
C THR A 49 -14.25 36.28 -8.46
N PRO A 50 -14.43 35.00 -8.10
CA PRO A 50 -13.47 34.25 -7.30
C PRO A 50 -12.16 34.02 -8.07
N GLU A 51 -11.09 34.66 -7.61
CA GLU A 51 -9.73 34.43 -8.11
C GLU A 51 -9.22 33.09 -7.55
N ARG A 52 -9.43 32.01 -8.31
CA ARG A 52 -8.81 30.71 -8.02
C ARG A 52 -7.28 30.86 -8.10
N PRO A 53 -6.50 30.26 -7.17
CA PRO A 53 -5.05 30.25 -7.27
C PRO A 53 -4.59 29.74 -8.64
N ALA A 54 -3.60 30.41 -9.24
CA ALA A 54 -3.13 30.11 -10.58
C ALA A 54 -2.64 28.65 -10.67
N GLY A 55 -3.34 27.83 -11.44
CA GLY A 55 -3.03 26.41 -11.60
C GLY A 55 -3.91 25.45 -10.80
N SER A 56 -4.77 25.89 -9.87
CA SER A 56 -5.76 25.00 -9.24
C SER A 56 -6.66 24.31 -10.29
N LEU A 57 -7.22 23.14 -9.97
CA LEU A 57 -8.20 22.50 -10.87
C LEU A 57 -9.52 23.30 -10.88
N THR A 58 -10.20 23.27 -12.01
CA THR A 58 -11.58 23.74 -12.17
C THR A 58 -12.52 22.55 -12.28
N PRO A 59 -13.74 22.61 -11.71
CA PRO A 59 -14.75 21.59 -11.95
C PRO A 59 -15.10 21.55 -13.45
N GLU A 60 -15.55 20.39 -13.95
CA GLU A 60 -16.13 20.27 -15.29
C GLU A 60 -17.49 20.97 -15.36
N CYS A 61 -18.25 20.93 -14.27
CA CYS A 61 -19.57 21.53 -14.17
C CYS A 61 -19.84 22.01 -12.74
N ILE A 62 -20.53 23.15 -12.61
CA ILE A 62 -21.13 23.62 -11.36
C ILE A 62 -22.64 23.62 -11.59
N ILE A 63 -23.37 22.91 -10.73
CA ILE A 63 -24.82 22.79 -10.78
C ILE A 63 -25.40 23.67 -9.68
N GLU A 64 -26.21 24.65 -10.07
CA GLU A 64 -26.90 25.58 -9.18
C GLU A 64 -28.40 25.26 -9.16
N GLY A 65 -29.08 25.56 -8.04
CA GLY A 65 -30.55 25.52 -7.98
C GLY A 65 -31.17 25.18 -6.63
N HIS A 66 -30.40 24.69 -5.67
CA HIS A 66 -30.82 24.60 -4.27
C HIS A 66 -30.79 25.98 -3.60
N SER A 67 -31.77 26.27 -2.73
CA SER A 67 -31.81 27.57 -2.02
C SER A 67 -31.07 27.57 -0.68
N ASN A 68 -30.61 26.40 -0.22
CA ASN A 68 -29.87 26.20 1.03
C ASN A 68 -28.79 25.12 0.87
N GLY A 69 -27.90 24.99 1.86
CA GLY A 69 -26.74 24.09 1.80
C GLY A 69 -27.11 22.61 1.58
N ILE A 70 -26.25 21.89 0.88
CA ILE A 70 -26.38 20.47 0.54
C ILE A 70 -25.79 19.64 1.68
N TRP A 71 -26.55 18.66 2.18
CA TRP A 71 -26.16 17.80 3.31
C TRP A 71 -25.73 16.40 2.89
N SER A 72 -26.26 15.89 1.78
CA SER A 72 -26.00 14.54 1.29
C SER A 72 -26.13 14.46 -0.24
N LEU A 73 -25.31 13.61 -0.85
CA LEU A 73 -25.24 13.33 -2.28
C LEU A 73 -25.22 11.82 -2.49
N ALA A 74 -25.78 11.34 -3.60
CA ALA A 74 -25.70 9.94 -4.04
C ALA A 74 -25.77 9.84 -5.56
N CYS A 75 -24.98 8.98 -6.19
CA CYS A 75 -25.05 8.75 -7.65
C CYS A 75 -26.16 7.75 -7.99
N VAL A 76 -26.71 7.85 -9.21
CA VAL A 76 -27.75 6.97 -9.74
C VAL A 76 -27.54 6.71 -11.23
N GLY A 77 -27.43 5.44 -11.61
CA GLY A 77 -27.40 4.97 -12.98
C GLY A 77 -26.04 5.10 -13.66
N THR A 78 -25.84 4.25 -14.67
CA THR A 78 -24.68 4.23 -15.58
C THR A 78 -24.51 5.50 -16.44
N ARG A 79 -25.39 6.50 -16.29
CA ARG A 79 -25.44 7.74 -17.09
C ARG A 79 -25.06 9.00 -16.32
N TYR A 80 -24.37 8.89 -15.19
CA TYR A 80 -23.89 10.03 -14.40
C TYR A 80 -25.02 10.93 -13.87
N ASN A 81 -26.17 10.35 -13.52
CA ASN A 81 -27.17 11.12 -12.80
C ASN A 81 -26.78 11.16 -11.32
N LEU A 82 -27.09 12.28 -10.69
CA LEU A 82 -26.75 12.55 -9.30
C LEU A 82 -28.01 12.97 -8.55
N MET A 83 -28.13 12.52 -7.31
CA MET A 83 -29.14 12.97 -6.37
C MET A 83 -28.51 13.80 -5.25
N SER A 84 -29.24 14.82 -4.81
CA SER A 84 -28.85 15.72 -3.74
C SER A 84 -29.98 15.98 -2.75
N ALA A 85 -29.63 16.11 -1.48
CA ALA A 85 -30.53 16.49 -0.39
C ALA A 85 -30.04 17.78 0.27
N SER A 86 -30.95 18.73 0.47
CA SER A 86 -30.63 20.08 0.95
C SER A 86 -31.44 20.51 2.16
N GLY A 87 -30.89 21.47 2.89
CA GLY A 87 -31.61 22.25 3.90
C GLY A 87 -32.76 23.11 3.35
N ASP A 88 -33.05 23.08 2.04
CA ASP A 88 -34.24 23.69 1.44
C ASP A 88 -35.49 22.78 1.48
N GLY A 89 -35.34 21.57 2.05
CA GLY A 89 -36.40 20.58 2.18
C GLY A 89 -36.74 19.86 0.87
N SER A 90 -35.89 20.00 -0.16
CA SER A 90 -36.00 19.25 -1.41
C SER A 90 -34.89 18.22 -1.60
N ILE A 91 -35.28 17.11 -2.20
CA ILE A 91 -34.41 16.14 -2.86
C ILE A 91 -34.50 16.44 -4.36
N ARG A 92 -33.37 16.43 -5.06
CA ARG A 92 -33.32 16.68 -6.51
C ARG A 92 -32.45 15.66 -7.19
N GLN A 93 -32.87 15.27 -8.39
CA GLN A 93 -32.08 14.47 -9.31
C GLN A 93 -31.59 15.38 -10.45
N TRP A 94 -30.35 15.16 -10.89
CA TRP A 94 -29.65 15.96 -11.90
C TRP A 94 -29.01 15.04 -12.91
N LYS A 95 -28.94 15.48 -14.17
CA LYS A 95 -28.02 14.92 -15.18
C LYS A 95 -26.63 15.54 -15.01
N ARG A 96 -25.61 14.91 -15.61
CA ARG A 96 -24.20 15.33 -15.58
C ARG A 96 -23.93 16.84 -15.78
N TYR A 97 -24.71 17.52 -16.62
CA TYR A 97 -24.48 18.94 -16.95
C TYR A 97 -25.51 19.89 -16.30
N GLY A 98 -26.07 19.51 -15.15
CA GLY A 98 -26.91 20.39 -14.32
C GLY A 98 -28.38 20.49 -14.72
N GLU A 99 -28.83 19.79 -15.77
CA GLU A 99 -30.26 19.64 -16.04
C GLU A 99 -30.95 18.87 -14.90
N GLN A 100 -31.89 19.50 -14.21
CA GLN A 100 -32.71 18.84 -13.19
C GLN A 100 -33.67 17.83 -13.85
N VAL A 101 -33.73 16.61 -13.32
CA VAL A 101 -34.65 15.56 -13.77
C VAL A 101 -35.96 15.68 -12.99
N GLY A 102 -37.04 16.03 -13.69
CA GLY A 102 -38.37 16.14 -13.10
C GLY A 102 -38.55 17.31 -12.12
N LYS A 103 -39.56 17.20 -11.25
CA LYS A 103 -39.83 18.17 -10.18
C LYS A 103 -39.01 17.82 -8.92
N PRO A 104 -38.61 18.79 -8.07
CA PRO A 104 -37.98 18.49 -6.79
C PRO A 104 -38.94 17.73 -5.86
N TRP A 105 -38.47 16.66 -5.22
CA TRP A 105 -39.25 15.88 -4.27
C TRP A 105 -39.18 16.61 -2.92
N ARG A 106 -40.31 16.85 -2.24
CA ARG A 106 -40.36 17.74 -1.06
C ARG A 106 -40.76 16.99 0.20
N SER A 107 -39.96 17.15 1.27
CA SER A 107 -40.25 16.61 2.61
C SER A 107 -41.01 17.65 3.46
N ASP A 108 -42.18 18.08 2.98
CA ASP A 108 -43.08 19.04 3.65
C ASP A 108 -42.44 20.36 4.13
N GLY A 109 -41.32 20.77 3.52
CA GLY A 109 -40.53 21.94 3.90
C GLY A 109 -39.53 21.71 5.04
N VAL A 110 -39.47 20.52 5.61
CA VAL A 110 -38.47 20.10 6.61
C VAL A 110 -37.15 19.79 5.91
N ALA A 111 -36.03 20.32 6.44
CA ALA A 111 -34.70 20.11 5.88
C ALA A 111 -34.33 18.62 5.78
N VAL A 112 -33.89 18.17 4.60
CA VAL A 112 -33.47 16.77 4.39
C VAL A 112 -31.99 16.65 4.78
N GLY A 113 -31.70 15.85 5.80
CA GLY A 113 -30.37 15.70 6.39
C GLY A 113 -29.52 14.59 5.76
N SER A 114 -30.14 13.57 5.20
CA SER A 114 -29.45 12.41 4.59
C SER A 114 -30.33 11.77 3.50
N ILE A 115 -29.69 11.20 2.47
CA ILE A 115 -30.32 10.29 1.49
C ILE A 115 -29.47 9.04 1.30
N ALA A 116 -30.12 7.93 0.96
CA ALA A 116 -29.48 6.69 0.52
C ALA A 116 -30.29 6.07 -0.63
N VAL A 117 -29.60 5.75 -1.74
CA VAL A 117 -30.16 5.05 -2.91
C VAL A 117 -30.00 3.54 -2.69
N SER A 118 -30.97 2.75 -3.11
CA SER A 118 -30.91 1.28 -2.98
C SER A 118 -29.85 0.66 -3.90
N PRO A 119 -29.26 -0.50 -3.55
CA PRO A 119 -28.29 -1.21 -4.39
C PRO A 119 -28.78 -1.60 -5.80
N ASP A 120 -30.09 -1.70 -6.01
CA ASP A 120 -30.74 -1.95 -7.30
C ASP A 120 -31.16 -0.65 -8.04
N GLU A 121 -30.87 0.51 -7.45
CA GLU A 121 -31.23 1.86 -7.91
C GLU A 121 -32.74 2.14 -8.09
N THR A 122 -33.64 1.23 -7.67
CA THR A 122 -35.09 1.39 -7.86
C THR A 122 -35.78 2.27 -6.81
N MET A 123 -35.14 2.48 -5.66
CA MET A 123 -35.70 3.21 -4.52
C MET A 123 -34.68 4.16 -3.87
N VAL A 124 -35.20 5.18 -3.18
CA VAL A 124 -34.39 6.13 -2.41
C VAL A 124 -35.06 6.36 -1.06
N VAL A 125 -34.28 6.36 0.01
CA VAL A 125 -34.75 6.76 1.34
C VAL A 125 -34.11 8.09 1.73
N SER A 126 -34.89 8.94 2.39
CA SER A 126 -34.46 10.25 2.90
C SER A 126 -34.80 10.42 4.37
N GLY A 127 -33.88 10.97 5.15
CA GLY A 127 -34.06 11.29 6.56
C GLY A 127 -34.07 12.79 6.76
N ASN A 128 -35.09 13.34 7.42
CA ASN A 128 -35.23 14.78 7.64
C ASN A 128 -34.87 15.21 9.07
N THR A 129 -34.78 16.53 9.29
CA THR A 129 -34.43 17.07 10.61
C THR A 129 -35.51 16.93 11.68
N GLY A 130 -36.71 16.46 11.33
CA GLY A 130 -37.81 16.18 12.25
C GLY A 130 -37.85 14.73 12.77
N GLY A 131 -36.86 13.89 12.45
CA GLY A 131 -36.85 12.47 12.87
C GLY A 131 -37.68 11.54 11.98
N ILE A 132 -38.15 12.03 10.84
CA ILE A 132 -38.97 11.26 9.91
C ILE A 132 -38.08 10.69 8.80
N VAL A 133 -38.33 9.44 8.44
CA VAL A 133 -37.72 8.75 7.29
C VAL A 133 -38.80 8.54 6.21
N GLN A 134 -38.49 8.84 4.95
CA GLN A 134 -39.42 8.71 3.82
C GLN A 134 -38.80 7.85 2.72
N LEU A 135 -39.58 6.93 2.17
CA LEU A 135 -39.24 6.12 1.00
C LEU A 135 -39.79 6.79 -0.27
N TRP A 136 -39.02 6.75 -1.34
CA TRP A 136 -39.35 7.33 -2.64
C TRP A 136 -39.09 6.34 -3.77
N LYS A 137 -39.98 6.34 -4.77
CA LYS A 137 -39.80 5.63 -6.05
C LYS A 137 -40.27 6.53 -7.18
N GLU A 138 -39.44 6.67 -8.22
CA GLU A 138 -39.74 7.49 -9.41
C GLU A 138 -40.16 8.94 -9.07
N GLY A 139 -39.68 9.47 -7.94
CA GLY A 139 -40.00 10.81 -7.43
C GLY A 139 -41.33 10.96 -6.69
N ASN A 140 -42.07 9.88 -6.49
CA ASN A 140 -43.27 9.86 -5.65
C ASN A 140 -42.92 9.24 -4.28
N MET A 141 -43.52 9.75 -3.21
CA MET A 141 -43.39 9.16 -1.88
C MET A 141 -44.14 7.82 -1.83
N VAL A 142 -43.49 6.78 -1.32
CA VAL A 142 -44.03 5.42 -1.23
C VAL A 142 -44.52 5.18 0.19
N ARG A 143 -45.85 5.26 0.37
CA ARG A 143 -46.59 5.07 1.63
C ARG A 143 -46.35 6.19 2.65
N ASP A 144 -46.92 6.03 3.84
CA ASP A 144 -46.78 6.97 4.94
C ASP A 144 -45.32 7.07 5.44
N PRO A 145 -44.89 8.26 5.90
CA PRO A 145 -43.54 8.44 6.44
C PRO A 145 -43.28 7.56 7.68
N TRP A 146 -42.09 6.97 7.76
CA TRP A 146 -41.70 6.12 8.88
C TRP A 146 -41.32 7.00 10.07
N GLN A 147 -42.14 6.91 11.13
CA GLN A 147 -41.98 7.69 12.36
C GLN A 147 -41.37 6.85 13.47
N GLY A 148 -40.53 7.47 14.30
CA GLY A 148 -40.02 6.82 15.51
C GLY A 148 -38.78 7.47 16.11
N HIS A 149 -37.93 8.13 15.32
CA HIS A 149 -36.84 8.94 15.86
C HIS A 149 -37.37 10.23 16.50
N ASN A 150 -36.77 10.63 17.62
CA ASN A 150 -37.18 11.78 18.42
C ASN A 150 -36.36 13.05 18.09
N ALA A 151 -35.38 12.94 17.18
CA ALA A 151 -34.54 14.03 16.73
C ALA A 151 -34.08 13.79 15.26
N ALA A 152 -33.34 14.73 14.69
CA ALA A 152 -32.94 14.69 13.28
C ALA A 152 -32.19 13.40 12.89
N VAL A 153 -32.62 12.79 11.77
CA VAL A 153 -31.87 11.71 11.12
C VAL A 153 -30.64 12.32 10.45
N ARG A 154 -29.46 11.80 10.81
CA ARG A 154 -28.15 12.30 10.35
C ARG A 154 -27.59 11.45 9.22
N CYS A 155 -27.87 10.15 9.22
CA CYS A 155 -27.30 9.19 8.31
C CYS A 155 -28.28 8.06 7.99
N LEU A 156 -28.14 7.53 6.77
CA LEU A 156 -28.90 6.41 6.24
C LEU A 156 -27.96 5.44 5.51
N ASP A 157 -28.34 4.17 5.51
CA ASP A 157 -27.74 3.15 4.65
C ASP A 157 -28.71 2.01 4.34
N TRP A 158 -28.56 1.40 3.16
CA TRP A 158 -29.31 0.21 2.77
C TRP A 158 -28.53 -1.06 3.08
N SER A 159 -29.21 -2.15 3.41
CA SER A 159 -28.57 -3.47 3.37
C SER A 159 -28.21 -3.84 1.93
N PRO A 160 -27.10 -4.55 1.67
CA PRO A 160 -26.69 -4.96 0.32
C PRO A 160 -27.75 -5.79 -0.44
N ASN A 161 -28.66 -6.44 0.30
CA ASN A 161 -29.77 -7.24 -0.23
C ASN A 161 -31.10 -6.47 -0.36
N VAL A 162 -31.11 -5.15 -0.17
CA VAL A 162 -32.27 -4.23 -0.30
C VAL A 162 -33.42 -4.46 0.71
N ARG A 163 -33.37 -5.48 1.57
CA ARG A 163 -34.46 -5.85 2.50
C ARG A 163 -34.57 -4.99 3.75
N GLU A 164 -33.54 -4.20 4.07
CA GLU A 164 -33.47 -3.39 5.28
C GLU A 164 -32.84 -2.02 5.01
N VAL A 165 -33.22 -1.04 5.83
CA VAL A 165 -32.63 0.30 5.85
C VAL A 165 -32.27 0.65 7.29
N ALA A 166 -31.04 1.09 7.53
CA ALA A 166 -30.58 1.59 8.81
C ALA A 166 -30.60 3.12 8.84
N SER A 167 -31.17 3.72 9.89
CA SER A 167 -31.12 5.16 10.14
C SER A 167 -30.44 5.47 11.48
N GLY A 168 -29.53 6.44 11.50
CA GLY A 168 -28.91 6.97 12.71
C GLY A 168 -29.35 8.41 12.98
N SER A 169 -29.57 8.73 14.26
CA SER A 169 -30.24 9.97 14.70
C SER A 169 -29.48 10.71 15.81
N GLN A 170 -29.80 11.99 15.97
CA GLN A 170 -29.39 12.80 17.13
C GLN A 170 -30.10 12.40 18.44
N ASP A 171 -31.01 11.41 18.43
CA ASP A 171 -31.55 10.77 19.64
C ASP A 171 -30.67 9.63 20.18
N GLY A 172 -29.52 9.35 19.53
CA GLY A 172 -28.57 8.32 19.96
C GLY A 172 -28.95 6.89 19.59
N THR A 173 -30.10 6.68 18.95
CA THR A 173 -30.54 5.36 18.48
C THR A 173 -30.18 5.10 17.02
N ILE A 174 -29.97 3.83 16.70
CA ILE A 174 -30.10 3.31 15.32
C ILE A 174 -31.42 2.54 15.22
N ARG A 175 -32.14 2.75 14.12
CA ARG A 175 -33.37 2.01 13.79
C ARG A 175 -33.21 1.29 12.46
N ARG A 176 -33.73 0.06 12.40
CA ARG A 176 -33.77 -0.78 11.20
C ARG A 176 -35.22 -0.85 10.70
N TRP A 177 -35.43 -0.56 9.43
CA TRP A 177 -36.75 -0.48 8.79
C TRP A 177 -36.83 -1.48 7.64
N ASN A 178 -38.00 -2.10 7.46
CA ASN A 178 -38.27 -2.89 6.26
C ASN A 178 -39.01 -2.01 5.22
N PRO A 179 -38.45 -1.80 4.02
CA PRO A 179 -39.03 -0.91 3.02
C PRO A 179 -40.37 -1.44 2.48
N ASP A 180 -40.56 -2.76 2.43
CA ASP A 180 -41.77 -3.42 1.92
C ASP A 180 -42.99 -3.28 2.85
N THR A 181 -42.80 -2.77 4.07
CA THR A 181 -43.87 -2.54 5.05
C THR A 181 -43.88 -1.12 5.62
N GLY A 182 -42.74 -0.40 5.58
CA GLY A 182 -42.56 0.88 6.27
C GLY A 182 -42.50 0.74 7.80
N ARG A 183 -42.28 -0.48 8.31
CA ARG A 183 -42.26 -0.77 9.75
C ARG A 183 -40.83 -1.01 10.25
N GLN A 184 -40.62 -0.70 11.53
CA GLN A 184 -39.38 -0.99 12.24
C GLN A 184 -39.25 -2.52 12.45
N ILE A 185 -38.09 -3.09 12.15
CA ILE A 185 -37.83 -4.55 12.16
C ILE A 185 -37.61 -5.10 13.58
N ALA A 186 -36.92 -4.31 14.41
CA ALA A 186 -36.52 -4.67 15.77
C ALA A 186 -36.63 -3.43 16.67
N LEU A 187 -36.35 -3.57 17.97
CA LEU A 187 -36.26 -2.43 18.89
C LEU A 187 -35.14 -1.44 18.46
N PRO A 188 -35.23 -0.15 18.86
CA PRO A 188 -34.15 0.80 18.61
C PRO A 188 -32.87 0.37 19.34
N ILE A 189 -31.73 0.51 18.68
CA ILE A 189 -30.43 0.17 19.24
C ILE A 189 -29.86 1.42 19.90
N GLU A 190 -29.79 1.43 21.23
CA GLU A 190 -29.13 2.51 21.97
C GLU A 190 -27.61 2.39 21.83
N THR A 191 -27.01 3.34 21.10
CA THR A 191 -25.62 3.19 20.65
C THR A 191 -24.56 3.72 21.62
N GLY A 192 -24.97 4.44 22.66
CA GLY A 192 -24.07 5.17 23.57
C GLY A 192 -23.34 6.38 22.97
N HIS A 193 -23.50 6.68 21.68
CA HIS A 193 -22.68 7.68 20.96
C HIS A 193 -22.95 9.16 21.32
N GLY A 194 -24.00 9.48 22.07
CA GLY A 194 -24.60 10.83 22.05
C GLY A 194 -25.41 10.99 20.76
N TRP A 195 -24.93 11.76 19.79
CA TRP A 195 -25.51 11.76 18.43
C TRP A 195 -24.88 10.69 17.54
N VAL A 196 -25.70 9.88 16.85
CA VAL A 196 -25.22 8.99 15.78
C VAL A 196 -25.09 9.82 14.51
N ASN A 197 -23.86 10.04 14.04
CA ASN A 197 -23.59 10.87 12.86
C ASN A 197 -23.41 10.05 11.58
N THR A 198 -23.04 8.77 11.71
CA THR A 198 -22.82 7.86 10.57
C THR A 198 -23.19 6.41 10.94
N VAL A 199 -23.82 5.70 10.00
CA VAL A 199 -24.08 4.26 10.04
C VAL A 199 -23.80 3.70 8.64
N LYS A 200 -23.14 2.54 8.55
CA LYS A 200 -22.91 1.81 7.28
C LYS A 200 -22.93 0.29 7.46
N TYR A 201 -23.68 -0.43 6.63
CA TYR A 201 -23.64 -1.88 6.54
C TYR A 201 -22.30 -2.37 5.99
N SER A 202 -21.88 -3.57 6.40
CA SER A 202 -20.78 -4.27 5.74
C SER A 202 -21.21 -4.75 4.35
N PRO A 203 -20.28 -4.98 3.39
CA PRO A 203 -20.63 -5.40 2.03
C PRO A 203 -21.40 -6.72 1.94
N GLN A 204 -21.23 -7.60 2.93
CA GLN A 204 -21.96 -8.87 3.03
C GLN A 204 -23.35 -8.71 3.68
N GLY A 205 -23.58 -7.64 4.44
CA GLY A 205 -24.87 -7.32 5.08
C GLY A 205 -25.11 -7.97 6.45
N ASP A 206 -24.16 -8.74 6.98
CA ASP A 206 -24.26 -9.42 8.27
C ASP A 206 -24.03 -8.50 9.48
N ASN A 207 -23.33 -7.38 9.27
CA ASN A 207 -22.94 -6.42 10.31
C ASN A 207 -23.17 -4.98 9.81
N PHE A 208 -23.16 -4.02 10.73
CA PHE A 208 -23.06 -2.60 10.41
C PHE A 208 -22.18 -1.86 11.43
N ALA A 209 -21.49 -0.82 10.99
CA ALA A 209 -20.66 0.04 11.82
C ALA A 209 -21.35 1.39 12.03
N SER A 210 -21.27 1.93 13.25
CA SER A 210 -21.76 3.27 13.62
C SER A 210 -20.65 4.14 14.17
N GLY A 211 -20.79 5.45 13.99
CA GLY A 211 -19.90 6.47 14.55
C GLY A 211 -20.69 7.72 14.94
N GLY A 212 -20.24 8.40 15.98
CA GLY A 212 -20.98 9.51 16.57
C GLY A 212 -20.15 10.45 17.42
N GLU A 213 -20.84 11.24 18.24
CA GLU A 213 -20.26 12.39 18.95
C GLU A 213 -19.17 12.03 19.96
N ASP A 214 -19.30 10.87 20.64
CA ASP A 214 -18.31 10.32 21.57
C ASP A 214 -16.93 9.98 20.97
N GLY A 215 -16.79 10.04 19.64
CA GLY A 215 -15.54 9.73 18.93
C GLY A 215 -15.23 8.23 18.84
N MET A 216 -16.14 7.36 19.25
CA MET A 216 -16.00 5.91 19.09
C MET A 216 -16.55 5.45 17.74
N ILE A 217 -16.15 4.24 17.32
CA ILE A 217 -16.81 3.49 16.26
C ILE A 217 -17.29 2.18 16.88
N ARG A 218 -18.54 1.77 16.62
CA ARG A 218 -19.09 0.52 17.15
C ARG A 218 -19.54 -0.37 16.00
N VAL A 219 -19.13 -1.64 16.02
CA VAL A 219 -19.58 -2.65 15.05
C VAL A 219 -20.65 -3.50 15.71
N TRP A 220 -21.78 -3.65 15.04
CA TRP A 220 -22.97 -4.35 15.52
C TRP A 220 -23.28 -5.54 14.60
N SER A 221 -23.78 -6.62 15.18
CA SER A 221 -24.41 -7.68 14.39
C SER A 221 -25.71 -7.18 13.77
N LYS A 222 -26.19 -7.87 12.73
CA LYS A 222 -27.53 -7.65 12.16
C LYS A 222 -28.64 -7.61 13.22
N ASP A 223 -28.56 -8.43 14.27
CA ASP A 223 -29.52 -8.46 15.38
C ASP A 223 -29.47 -7.22 16.30
N GLY A 224 -28.49 -6.34 16.13
CA GLY A 224 -28.28 -5.16 16.97
C GLY A 224 -27.46 -5.41 18.24
N LYS A 225 -26.72 -6.53 18.33
CA LYS A 225 -25.77 -6.78 19.42
C LYS A 225 -24.46 -6.08 19.13
N LEU A 226 -23.89 -5.39 20.13
CA LEU A 226 -22.53 -4.84 20.02
C LEU A 226 -21.52 -5.98 19.91
N LEU A 227 -20.69 -5.96 18.86
CA LEU A 227 -19.60 -6.91 18.66
C LEU A 227 -18.25 -6.31 19.06
N ILE A 228 -17.98 -5.07 18.63
CA ILE A 228 -16.66 -4.42 18.79
C ILE A 228 -16.85 -2.94 19.11
N GLU A 229 -16.12 -2.43 20.09
CA GLU A 229 -15.99 -0.99 20.37
C GLU A 229 -14.57 -0.51 20.03
N ILE A 230 -14.45 0.25 18.96
CA ILE A 230 -13.20 0.76 18.38
C ILE A 230 -12.90 2.13 18.96
N LYS A 231 -11.74 2.29 19.59
CA LYS A 231 -11.34 3.51 20.31
C LYS A 231 -10.17 4.23 19.63
N GLY A 232 -10.25 5.56 19.55
CA GLY A 232 -9.05 6.38 19.39
C GLY A 232 -9.18 7.69 18.61
N HIS A 233 -10.30 7.97 17.94
CA HIS A 233 -10.57 9.35 17.54
C HIS A 233 -10.79 10.20 18.79
N ILE A 234 -10.31 11.45 18.78
CA ILE A 234 -10.40 12.35 19.95
C ILE A 234 -11.58 13.34 19.85
N SER A 235 -12.46 13.13 18.87
CA SER A 235 -13.69 13.90 18.65
C SER A 235 -14.62 13.15 17.68
N SER A 236 -15.86 13.61 17.60
CA SER A 236 -16.95 13.04 16.78
C SER A 236 -16.52 12.40 15.47
N VAL A 237 -16.92 11.14 15.25
CA VAL A 237 -16.80 10.46 13.96
C VAL A 237 -17.99 10.87 13.10
N ASN A 238 -17.73 11.50 11.96
CA ASN A 238 -18.76 12.09 11.11
C ASN A 238 -19.12 11.22 9.91
N SER A 239 -18.22 10.33 9.48
CA SER A 239 -18.42 9.45 8.32
C SER A 239 -17.65 8.15 8.46
N LEU A 240 -18.23 7.06 7.94
CA LEU A 240 -17.63 5.74 7.79
C LEU A 240 -17.78 5.25 6.36
N CYS A 241 -16.87 4.37 5.92
CA CYS A 241 -17.08 3.47 4.79
C CYS A 241 -16.30 2.16 5.00
N TRP A 242 -16.85 1.04 4.51
CA TRP A 242 -16.21 -0.27 4.52
C TRP A 242 -15.49 -0.51 3.19
N SER A 243 -14.36 -1.21 3.20
CA SER A 243 -13.84 -1.82 1.98
C SER A 243 -14.70 -3.01 1.54
N LYS A 244 -14.71 -3.34 0.23
CA LYS A 244 -15.57 -4.40 -0.36
C LYS A 244 -15.29 -5.79 0.18
N ASP A 245 -14.06 -6.06 0.61
CA ASP A 245 -13.66 -7.28 1.30
C ASP A 245 -14.32 -7.42 2.71
N GLY A 246 -14.84 -6.33 3.28
CA GLY A 246 -15.35 -6.27 4.66
C GLY A 246 -14.26 -6.28 5.74
N ILE A 247 -12.97 -6.30 5.38
CA ILE A 247 -11.82 -6.43 6.29
C ILE A 247 -11.44 -5.07 6.90
N HIS A 248 -11.71 -3.97 6.21
CA HIS A 248 -11.34 -2.63 6.64
C HIS A 248 -12.53 -1.69 6.82
N ILE A 249 -12.43 -0.84 7.84
CA ILE A 249 -13.31 0.31 8.07
C ILE A 249 -12.45 1.57 7.95
N PHE A 250 -12.91 2.55 7.19
CA PHE A 250 -12.33 3.88 7.13
C PHE A 250 -13.26 4.88 7.84
N SER A 251 -12.69 5.81 8.62
CA SER A 251 -13.46 6.79 9.40
C SER A 251 -12.91 8.21 9.27
N GLY A 252 -13.81 9.18 9.11
CA GLY A 252 -13.50 10.61 9.06
C GLY A 252 -14.06 11.34 10.28
N SER A 253 -13.25 12.14 10.96
CA SER A 253 -13.59 12.74 12.25
C SER A 253 -13.44 14.27 12.29
N LYS A 254 -14.16 14.86 13.26
CA LYS A 254 -13.98 16.22 13.76
C LYS A 254 -12.58 16.47 14.34
N ASP A 255 -11.81 15.42 14.65
CA ASP A 255 -10.40 15.50 15.05
C ASP A 255 -9.42 15.77 13.89
N LYS A 256 -9.94 16.04 12.68
CA LYS A 256 -9.20 16.36 11.44
C LYS A 256 -8.45 15.19 10.82
N THR A 257 -8.50 13.99 11.41
CA THR A 257 -7.85 12.79 10.86
C THR A 257 -8.84 11.90 10.12
N ILE A 258 -8.30 11.12 9.18
CA ILE A 258 -8.96 9.95 8.60
C ILE A 258 -8.19 8.73 9.06
N ARG A 259 -8.87 7.63 9.37
CA ARG A 259 -8.22 6.43 9.92
C ARG A 259 -8.72 5.16 9.27
N LYS A 260 -7.80 4.21 9.07
CA LYS A 260 -8.07 2.85 8.60
C LYS A 260 -7.99 1.90 9.80
N TRP A 261 -9.01 1.09 10.00
CA TRP A 261 -9.13 0.11 11.08
C TRP A 261 -9.38 -1.28 10.49
N GLN A 262 -8.90 -2.31 11.18
CA GLN A 262 -9.26 -3.70 10.92
C GLN A 262 -10.64 -3.98 11.54
N SER A 263 -11.53 -4.61 10.78
CA SER A 263 -12.96 -4.70 11.13
C SER A 263 -13.30 -5.77 12.17
N ILE A 264 -12.42 -6.75 12.41
CA ILE A 264 -12.68 -7.92 13.27
C ILE A 264 -12.23 -7.72 14.73
N ASP A 265 -11.29 -6.83 15.00
CA ASP A 265 -10.73 -6.55 16.33
C ASP A 265 -10.73 -5.04 16.68
N GLY A 266 -11.03 -4.16 15.72
CA GLY A 266 -10.98 -2.72 15.90
C GLY A 266 -9.57 -2.13 15.88
N LYS A 267 -8.54 -2.88 15.45
CA LYS A 267 -7.15 -2.41 15.49
C LYS A 267 -6.94 -1.27 14.50
N LYS A 268 -6.41 -0.15 15.01
CA LYS A 268 -6.01 1.01 14.23
C LYS A 268 -4.78 0.67 13.38
N LEU A 269 -4.94 0.68 12.05
CA LEU A 269 -3.85 0.38 11.11
C LEU A 269 -3.12 1.66 10.70
N ILE A 270 -3.84 2.67 10.22
CA ILE A 270 -3.28 3.90 9.62
C ILE A 270 -4.02 5.14 10.11
N VAL A 271 -3.32 6.28 10.19
CA VAL A 271 -3.89 7.61 10.43
C VAL A 271 -3.42 8.56 9.31
N LEU A 272 -4.31 8.85 8.36
CA LEU A 272 -4.08 9.84 7.31
C LEU A 272 -4.28 11.26 7.89
N ARG A 273 -3.41 12.19 7.50
CA ARG A 273 -3.37 13.58 7.98
C ARG A 273 -3.20 14.53 6.82
N GLY A 274 -3.88 15.67 6.86
CA GLY A 274 -3.73 16.75 5.86
C GLY A 274 -4.87 17.76 5.86
N HIS A 275 -6.10 17.31 6.16
CA HIS A 275 -7.22 18.22 6.44
C HIS A 275 -6.94 19.09 7.68
N THR A 276 -7.34 20.36 7.62
CA THR A 276 -7.05 21.38 8.65
C THR A 276 -8.26 21.71 9.53
N LYS A 277 -9.46 21.29 9.10
CA LYS A 277 -10.69 21.26 9.91
C LYS A 277 -11.34 19.85 9.88
N ALA A 278 -12.62 19.76 10.24
CA ALA A 278 -13.34 18.52 10.45
C ALA A 278 -13.65 17.81 9.13
N VAL A 279 -13.28 16.53 9.02
CA VAL A 279 -13.68 15.67 7.90
C VAL A 279 -15.17 15.36 8.03
N ARG A 280 -15.94 15.50 6.96
CA ARG A 280 -17.42 15.46 6.97
C ARG A 280 -18.01 14.25 6.26
N CYS A 281 -17.43 13.83 5.13
CA CYS A 281 -17.87 12.66 4.38
C CYS A 281 -16.65 11.95 3.75
N LEU A 282 -16.72 10.63 3.65
CA LEU A 282 -15.76 9.75 2.99
C LEU A 282 -16.47 8.91 1.91
N CYS A 283 -15.74 8.57 0.85
CA CYS A 283 -16.19 7.62 -0.16
C CYS A 283 -14.98 6.85 -0.72
N LEU A 284 -15.13 5.57 -1.04
CA LEU A 284 -14.11 4.76 -1.71
C LEU A 284 -14.34 4.77 -3.23
N SER A 285 -13.26 4.73 -4.01
CA SER A 285 -13.35 4.52 -5.45
C SER A 285 -13.82 3.10 -5.80
N PRO A 286 -14.49 2.89 -6.95
CA PRO A 286 -14.94 1.55 -7.36
C PRO A 286 -13.83 0.51 -7.56
N ASP A 287 -12.57 0.93 -7.72
CA ASP A 287 -11.37 0.06 -7.78
C ASP A 287 -10.69 -0.17 -6.42
N GLU A 288 -11.17 0.49 -5.35
CA GLU A 288 -10.55 0.54 -4.01
C GLU A 288 -9.07 0.95 -3.99
N HIS A 289 -8.60 1.66 -5.02
CA HIS A 289 -7.25 2.23 -5.04
C HIS A 289 -7.21 3.58 -4.32
N HIS A 290 -8.33 4.31 -4.29
CA HIS A 290 -8.44 5.66 -3.74
C HIS A 290 -9.55 5.80 -2.70
N LEU A 291 -9.24 6.47 -1.58
CA LEU A 291 -10.21 7.01 -0.65
C LEU A 291 -10.37 8.50 -0.94
N LEU A 292 -11.60 9.01 -0.93
CA LEU A 292 -11.90 10.41 -1.20
C LEU A 292 -12.59 11.01 0.03
N SER A 293 -12.23 12.26 0.37
CA SER A 293 -12.70 12.92 1.59
C SER A 293 -13.03 14.38 1.39
N VAL A 294 -14.06 14.86 2.09
CA VAL A 294 -14.42 16.29 2.16
C VAL A 294 -14.37 16.82 3.58
N SER A 295 -14.06 18.10 3.73
CA SER A 295 -13.83 18.74 5.03
C SER A 295 -14.39 20.16 5.08
N THR A 296 -14.62 20.65 6.30
CA THR A 296 -14.97 22.06 6.55
C THR A 296 -13.81 23.03 6.27
N ASP A 297 -12.62 22.55 5.92
CA ASP A 297 -11.54 23.36 5.34
C ASP A 297 -11.75 23.75 3.86
N CYS A 298 -12.95 23.47 3.32
CA CYS A 298 -13.36 23.81 1.95
C CYS A 298 -12.53 23.08 0.87
N SER A 299 -11.97 21.90 1.20
CA SER A 299 -11.25 21.06 0.25
C SER A 299 -11.81 19.63 0.15
N VAL A 300 -11.75 19.08 -1.07
CA VAL A 300 -11.78 17.63 -1.32
C VAL A 300 -10.33 17.14 -1.39
N ARG A 301 -10.04 15.95 -0.85
CA ARG A 301 -8.74 15.27 -1.00
C ARG A 301 -8.93 13.84 -1.49
N ILE A 302 -7.96 13.35 -2.25
CA ILE A 302 -7.86 11.99 -2.75
C ILE A 302 -6.64 11.35 -2.07
N TRP A 303 -6.79 10.13 -1.55
CA TRP A 303 -5.74 9.39 -0.85
C TRP A 303 -5.57 8.03 -1.51
N ASP A 304 -4.35 7.64 -1.87
CA ASP A 304 -4.07 6.29 -2.35
C ASP A 304 -4.00 5.33 -1.14
N ILE A 305 -4.67 4.17 -1.26
CA ILE A 305 -4.90 3.23 -0.15
C ILE A 305 -3.72 2.26 0.05
N LYS A 306 -2.82 2.15 -0.94
CA LYS A 306 -1.61 1.30 -0.89
C LYS A 306 -0.47 2.06 -0.19
N THR A 307 -0.18 3.27 -0.67
CA THR A 307 0.85 4.20 -0.15
C THR A 307 0.39 4.93 1.13
N ASN A 308 -0.92 5.10 1.32
CA ASN A 308 -1.51 5.88 2.42
C ASN A 308 -1.13 7.37 2.41
N GLN A 309 -0.88 7.93 1.21
CA GLN A 309 -0.57 9.35 1.00
C GLN A 309 -1.68 10.05 0.20
N GLN A 310 -1.70 11.39 0.21
CA GLN A 310 -2.58 12.18 -0.65
C GLN A 310 -2.05 12.16 -2.09
N VAL A 311 -2.94 12.01 -3.07
CA VAL A 311 -2.61 12.14 -4.50
C VAL A 311 -3.24 13.40 -5.09
N GLY A 312 -2.44 14.22 -5.76
CA GLY A 312 -2.87 15.47 -6.37
C GLY A 312 -3.12 16.60 -5.36
N GLU A 313 -3.39 17.80 -5.88
CA GLU A 313 -3.72 18.98 -5.07
C GLU A 313 -5.15 18.91 -4.50
N PRO A 314 -5.43 19.50 -3.31
CA PRO A 314 -6.78 19.56 -2.77
C PRO A 314 -7.72 20.34 -3.69
N LEU A 315 -8.90 19.78 -3.98
CA LEU A 315 -9.89 20.43 -4.84
C LEU A 315 -10.63 21.49 -4.01
N LEU A 316 -10.35 22.78 -4.30
CA LEU A 316 -10.82 23.90 -3.50
C LEU A 316 -12.23 24.38 -3.88
N HIS A 317 -13.01 24.72 -2.86
CA HIS A 317 -14.39 25.19 -2.93
C HIS A 317 -14.58 26.60 -2.37
N ASP A 318 -15.77 27.17 -2.63
CA ASP A 318 -16.15 28.50 -2.15
C ASP A 318 -16.52 28.51 -0.65
N ASP A 319 -16.99 27.39 -0.08
CA ASP A 319 -17.45 27.28 1.31
C ASP A 319 -17.28 25.84 1.90
N GLU A 320 -17.69 25.63 3.15
CA GLU A 320 -17.54 24.35 3.86
C GLU A 320 -18.36 23.22 3.23
N LEU A 321 -17.71 22.06 3.03
CA LEU A 321 -18.33 20.88 2.40
C LEU A 321 -19.06 19.98 3.40
N SER A 322 -20.14 19.35 2.96
CA SER A 322 -20.88 18.34 3.73
C SER A 322 -20.89 16.97 3.06
N ALA A 323 -20.94 16.94 1.72
CA ALA A 323 -21.36 15.77 0.96
C ALA A 323 -20.40 15.44 -0.19
N LEU A 324 -20.31 14.14 -0.49
CA LEU A 324 -19.43 13.56 -1.50
C LEU A 324 -20.11 12.33 -2.12
N ALA A 325 -20.02 12.17 -3.44
CA ALA A 325 -20.44 10.95 -4.14
C ALA A 325 -19.56 10.71 -5.38
N ILE A 326 -19.24 9.45 -5.68
CA ILE A 326 -18.43 9.04 -6.84
C ILE A 326 -19.29 8.32 -7.88
N SER A 327 -18.99 8.46 -9.18
CA SER A 327 -19.66 7.67 -10.21
C SER A 327 -19.30 6.18 -10.12
N SER A 328 -20.21 5.30 -10.52
CA SER A 328 -20.02 3.85 -10.47
C SER A 328 -18.89 3.33 -11.36
N ASP A 329 -18.46 4.11 -12.35
CA ASP A 329 -17.28 3.86 -13.20
C ASP A 329 -15.98 4.51 -12.68
N GLY A 330 -16.02 5.18 -11.51
CA GLY A 330 -14.86 5.79 -10.87
C GLY A 330 -14.29 7.04 -11.56
N ARG A 331 -14.91 7.53 -12.64
CA ARG A 331 -14.34 8.64 -13.43
C ARG A 331 -14.65 10.04 -12.88
N TYR A 332 -15.77 10.21 -12.18
CA TYR A 332 -16.28 11.51 -11.77
C TYR A 332 -16.62 11.59 -10.28
N LEU A 333 -16.35 12.75 -9.70
CA LEU A 333 -16.60 13.06 -8.29
C LEU A 333 -17.56 14.24 -8.16
N ALA A 334 -18.63 14.06 -7.40
CA ALA A 334 -19.55 15.12 -7.02
C ALA A 334 -19.31 15.54 -5.57
N SER A 335 -19.08 16.84 -5.33
CA SER A 335 -18.97 17.41 -3.98
C SER A 335 -19.91 18.60 -3.81
N GLY A 336 -20.42 18.80 -2.60
CA GLY A 336 -21.36 19.89 -2.28
C GLY A 336 -21.38 20.28 -0.81
N GLY A 337 -21.77 21.53 -0.53
CA GLY A 337 -21.64 22.14 0.79
C GLY A 337 -22.60 23.28 1.10
N LEU A 338 -22.15 24.19 1.96
CA LEU A 338 -22.90 25.37 2.39
C LEU A 338 -23.06 26.43 1.30
N ASP A 339 -22.18 26.41 0.29
CA ASP A 339 -22.26 27.21 -0.94
C ASP A 339 -23.48 26.90 -1.82
N LYS A 340 -24.26 25.85 -1.49
CA LYS A 340 -25.52 25.42 -2.14
C LYS A 340 -25.34 24.84 -3.54
N ASN A 341 -24.10 24.76 -4.02
CA ASN A 341 -23.76 24.31 -5.36
C ASN A 341 -23.20 22.88 -5.32
N ILE A 342 -23.41 22.15 -6.41
CA ILE A 342 -22.76 20.85 -6.62
C ILE A 342 -21.65 21.06 -7.65
N TYR A 343 -20.46 20.55 -7.36
CA TYR A 343 -19.30 20.64 -8.24
C TYR A 343 -18.97 19.23 -8.73
N LEU A 344 -18.85 19.08 -10.06
CA LEU A 344 -18.43 17.83 -10.69
C LEU A 344 -16.98 17.95 -11.17
N TRP A 345 -16.16 16.95 -10.81
CA TRP A 345 -14.73 16.91 -11.11
C TRP A 345 -14.39 15.60 -11.83
N SER A 346 -13.50 15.66 -12.82
CA SER A 346 -12.83 14.46 -13.35
C SER A 346 -11.74 14.00 -12.38
N ILE A 347 -11.77 12.74 -11.99
CA ILE A 347 -10.77 12.14 -11.11
C ILE A 347 -9.44 11.99 -11.85
N GLU A 348 -9.47 11.61 -13.12
CA GLU A 348 -8.27 11.58 -13.98
C GLU A 348 -7.57 12.95 -14.03
N ALA A 349 -8.36 14.04 -14.17
CA ALA A 349 -7.82 15.40 -14.19
C ALA A 349 -7.21 15.82 -12.84
N ALA A 350 -7.81 15.40 -11.72
CA ALA A 350 -7.27 15.65 -10.37
C ALA A 350 -5.94 14.92 -10.15
N LEU A 351 -5.87 13.63 -10.51
CA LEU A 351 -4.65 12.82 -10.40
C LEU A 351 -3.53 13.36 -11.31
N ARG A 352 -3.83 13.66 -12.58
CA ARG A 352 -2.85 14.18 -13.55
C ARG A 352 -2.28 15.53 -13.16
N LYS A 353 -3.09 16.44 -12.60
CA LYS A 353 -2.62 17.80 -12.27
C LYS A 353 -1.60 17.84 -11.12
N GLY A 354 -1.57 16.81 -10.26
CA GLY A 354 -0.49 16.61 -9.30
C GLY A 354 0.87 16.43 -10.00
N GLY A 355 0.93 15.56 -11.02
CA GLY A 355 2.16 15.31 -11.78
C GLY A 355 2.72 16.54 -12.51
N ASP A 356 1.84 17.40 -13.04
CA ASP A 356 2.26 18.63 -13.71
C ASP A 356 2.64 19.76 -12.72
N GLN A 357 2.06 19.82 -11.52
CA GLN A 357 2.49 20.81 -10.51
C GLN A 357 3.81 20.45 -9.82
N VAL A 358 4.14 19.17 -9.65
CA VAL A 358 5.50 18.74 -9.23
C VAL A 358 6.58 19.25 -10.20
N ARG A 359 6.23 19.44 -11.49
CA ARG A 359 7.10 20.09 -12.49
C ARG A 359 7.11 21.62 -12.43
N SER A 360 6.05 22.28 -11.95
CA SER A 360 5.98 23.75 -11.91
C SER A 360 6.46 24.37 -10.60
N VAL A 361 6.20 23.74 -9.44
CA VAL A 361 6.66 24.22 -8.12
C VAL A 361 8.19 24.24 -8.08
N ALA A 362 8.82 23.13 -8.49
CA ALA A 362 10.26 23.00 -8.62
C ALA A 362 10.89 23.85 -9.76
N LYS A 363 10.11 24.73 -10.40
CA LYS A 363 10.54 25.76 -11.36
C LYS A 363 10.23 27.20 -10.91
N LEU A 364 9.53 27.35 -9.77
CA LEU A 364 9.31 28.62 -9.07
C LEU A 364 10.34 28.83 -7.97
N GLU A 365 10.72 27.77 -7.25
CA GLU A 365 11.80 27.83 -6.23
C GLU A 365 13.16 28.20 -6.86
N GLU A 366 13.38 27.80 -8.11
CA GLU A 366 14.56 28.16 -8.94
C GLU A 366 14.62 29.65 -9.30
N ARG A 367 13.52 30.41 -9.09
CA ARG A 367 13.48 31.88 -9.21
C ARG A 367 13.49 32.62 -7.87
N ALA A 368 13.12 31.96 -6.78
CA ALA A 368 13.08 32.59 -5.44
C ALA A 368 14.49 32.86 -4.87
N THR A 369 15.52 32.17 -5.38
CA THR A 369 16.93 32.34 -4.99
C THR A 369 17.66 33.51 -5.67
N LEU A 370 16.95 34.35 -6.45
CA LEU A 370 17.54 35.41 -7.27
C LEU A 370 16.98 36.83 -6.97
N SER A 371 16.86 37.20 -5.69
CA SER A 371 16.66 38.62 -5.32
C SER A 371 17.18 39.01 -3.91
N GLY A 372 18.43 39.46 -3.86
CA GLY A 372 19.04 40.32 -2.82
C GLY A 372 20.28 41.02 -3.42
N ASP A 373 20.78 42.18 -2.96
CA ASP A 373 20.23 43.19 -2.03
C ASP A 373 20.27 44.60 -2.70
N VAL A 374 21.05 45.67 -2.40
CA VAL A 374 22.05 46.08 -1.37
C VAL A 374 21.91 47.62 -1.20
N PRO A 375 21.86 48.20 0.03
CA PRO A 375 21.73 49.65 0.22
C PRO A 375 23.08 50.40 0.20
N ASN A 376 23.15 51.58 -0.45
CA ASN A 376 24.03 52.68 -0.02
C ASN A 376 23.73 54.05 -0.68
N HIS A 377 24.26 55.14 -0.12
CA HIS A 377 24.04 56.53 -0.56
C HIS A 377 24.99 57.01 -1.66
N PHE A 378 24.49 57.84 -2.61
CA PHE A 378 25.10 59.12 -3.03
C PHE A 378 24.05 60.01 -3.77
N VAL A 379 24.29 61.33 -3.84
CA VAL A 379 23.31 62.41 -4.13
C VAL A 379 24.06 63.64 -4.69
N PRO A 380 23.50 64.59 -5.49
CA PRO A 380 22.27 64.66 -6.31
C PRO A 380 22.50 65.03 -7.81
N SER A 381 21.43 65.13 -8.62
CA SER A 381 21.16 66.30 -9.51
C SER A 381 19.74 66.23 -10.14
N LYS A 382 19.26 67.33 -10.74
CA LYS A 382 17.91 67.48 -11.32
C LYS A 382 17.96 67.83 -12.81
N GLN A 383 17.13 67.22 -13.64
CA GLN A 383 16.30 67.83 -14.71
C GLN A 383 15.38 66.74 -15.33
N GLN A 384 14.07 66.98 -15.45
CA GLN A 384 13.35 67.41 -16.67
C GLN A 384 13.53 66.47 -17.88
N ALA A 385 12.49 66.00 -18.57
CA ALA A 385 11.03 66.19 -18.38
C ALA A 385 10.23 65.09 -19.11
N ASN A 386 8.89 65.14 -18.98
CA ASN A 386 7.81 64.77 -19.93
C ASN A 386 8.00 63.57 -20.91
N ASN A 387 6.97 62.75 -21.19
CA ASN A 387 5.54 63.06 -21.17
C ASN A 387 4.64 61.82 -20.94
N ARG A 388 3.36 62.05 -20.66
CA ARG A 388 2.34 60.99 -20.54
C ARG A 388 1.77 60.57 -21.91
N ALA A 389 1.18 59.37 -21.94
CA ALA A 389 0.42 58.84 -23.06
C ALA A 389 -0.82 59.67 -23.42
N ILE A 390 -1.21 59.63 -24.68
CA ILE A 390 -2.56 59.95 -25.17
C ILE A 390 -2.97 58.88 -26.19
N GLY A 391 -4.21 58.42 -26.10
CA GLY A 391 -4.93 57.80 -27.21
C GLY A 391 -6.42 58.08 -27.04
N ILE A 392 -7.05 58.79 -27.98
CA ILE A 392 -8.49 59.07 -28.01
C ILE A 392 -8.89 59.63 -29.39
N TYR A 393 -9.91 59.02 -30.00
CA TYR A 393 -10.80 59.50 -31.09
C TYR A 393 -10.22 59.89 -32.46
N GLY A 394 -11.05 59.70 -33.50
CA GLY A 394 -10.76 60.02 -34.90
C GLY A 394 -11.72 59.35 -35.89
N ASP A 395 -12.96 59.86 -35.97
CA ASP A 395 -13.99 59.36 -36.90
C ASP A 395 -13.82 59.87 -38.34
N GLY A 396 -14.22 59.06 -39.31
CA GLY A 396 -14.94 59.54 -40.50
C GLY A 396 -14.23 59.67 -41.86
N LEU A 397 -14.95 59.22 -42.91
CA LEU A 397 -14.96 59.67 -44.32
C LEU A 397 -13.72 59.40 -45.21
N GLY A 398 -13.91 58.85 -46.43
CA GLY A 398 -12.75 58.72 -47.37
C GLY A 398 -12.83 58.01 -48.74
N ARG A 399 -14.00 57.83 -49.40
CA ARG A 399 -14.19 57.59 -50.87
C ARG A 399 -13.13 56.84 -51.75
N ASN A 400 -13.63 55.81 -52.46
CA ASN A 400 -13.44 55.49 -53.91
C ASN A 400 -12.12 54.85 -54.44
N GLY A 401 -12.27 53.99 -55.48
CA GLY A 401 -11.23 53.62 -56.47
C GLY A 401 -10.79 52.13 -56.47
N THR A 402 -11.54 51.15 -56.99
CA THR A 402 -11.78 50.72 -58.41
C THR A 402 -10.64 50.04 -59.17
N ASN A 403 -10.97 48.95 -59.89
CA ASN A 403 -10.20 48.17 -60.89
C ASN A 403 -9.14 47.19 -60.31
N ARG A 404 -9.10 45.89 -60.69
CA ARG A 404 -8.97 45.22 -62.01
C ARG A 404 -7.60 45.42 -62.68
N ALA A 405 -6.99 44.46 -63.40
CA ALA A 405 -7.08 42.98 -63.44
C ALA A 405 -6.10 42.47 -64.53
N SER A 406 -5.40 41.35 -64.33
CA SER A 406 -4.67 40.66 -65.41
C SER A 406 -4.48 39.17 -65.12
N GLN A 407 -4.56 38.34 -66.17
CA GLN A 407 -4.49 36.87 -66.12
C GLN A 407 -3.22 36.34 -66.81
N ARG A 408 -3.00 35.02 -66.66
CA ARG A 408 -2.13 34.07 -67.41
C ARG A 408 -0.87 33.61 -66.66
N SER A 409 -0.41 32.35 -66.76
CA SER A 409 -1.06 31.01 -66.87
C SER A 409 0.06 29.98 -67.07
N ASP A 410 0.15 28.96 -66.20
CA ASP A 410 0.42 27.51 -66.40
C ASP A 410 1.32 27.00 -67.56
N PRO A 411 2.03 25.84 -67.44
CA PRO A 411 1.61 24.67 -66.64
C PRO A 411 2.69 23.82 -65.91
N LEU A 412 2.19 23.02 -64.95
CA LEU A 412 2.58 21.64 -64.60
C LEU A 412 4.04 21.17 -64.74
N THR A 413 4.73 20.98 -63.61
CA THR A 413 5.38 19.69 -63.25
C THR A 413 5.79 19.65 -61.77
N GLY A 414 5.87 18.43 -61.21
CA GLY A 414 6.58 18.12 -59.96
C GLY A 414 7.24 16.74 -60.09
N PRO A 415 7.80 16.13 -59.01
CA PRO A 415 7.87 16.63 -57.63
C PRO A 415 9.25 16.49 -56.95
N ARG A 416 9.64 17.43 -56.07
CA ARG A 416 10.55 17.19 -54.91
C ARG A 416 10.67 18.45 -54.01
N MET A 417 11.42 18.33 -52.91
CA MET A 417 11.78 19.40 -51.96
C MET A 417 10.63 20.00 -51.11
N ARG A 418 9.93 19.16 -50.34
CA ARG A 418 9.25 19.57 -49.08
C ARG A 418 9.82 18.76 -47.91
N LYS A 419 9.97 19.40 -46.74
CA LYS A 419 10.64 18.94 -45.50
C LYS A 419 12.18 18.85 -45.61
N PRO A 420 12.94 18.98 -44.49
CA PRO A 420 12.51 19.00 -43.08
C PRO A 420 12.46 20.38 -42.38
N ARG A 421 11.48 20.52 -41.48
CA ARG A 421 11.47 21.43 -40.31
C ARG A 421 10.84 20.67 -39.14
N GLN A 422 11.37 19.49 -38.82
CA GLN A 422 10.86 18.57 -37.79
C GLN A 422 12.00 17.82 -37.05
N GLN A 423 13.12 18.49 -36.75
CA GLN A 423 14.30 17.86 -36.13
C GLN A 423 14.93 18.67 -34.96
N TYR A 424 14.22 19.68 -34.43
CA TYR A 424 14.70 20.45 -33.27
C TYR A 424 13.63 20.51 -32.18
N LEU A 425 13.93 19.89 -31.04
CA LEU A 425 13.20 20.04 -29.76
C LEU A 425 13.46 21.42 -29.17
N ILE A 426 12.44 22.03 -28.56
CA ILE A 426 12.58 23.33 -27.89
C ILE A 426 13.38 23.12 -26.59
N PRO A 427 14.24 24.06 -26.15
CA PRO A 427 15.03 23.87 -24.92
C PRO A 427 14.20 23.55 -23.66
N SER A 428 12.95 24.02 -23.58
CA SER A 428 11.98 23.64 -22.54
C SER A 428 11.71 22.15 -22.47
N ASP A 429 11.67 21.49 -23.63
CA ASP A 429 11.27 20.10 -23.78
C ASP A 429 12.45 19.20 -23.42
N ALA A 430 13.66 19.63 -23.78
CA ALA A 430 14.91 19.01 -23.34
C ALA A 430 15.07 19.09 -21.82
N GLU A 431 14.86 20.26 -21.21
CA GLU A 431 14.87 20.44 -19.75
C GLU A 431 13.83 19.54 -19.06
N GLY A 432 12.61 19.45 -19.60
CA GLY A 432 11.54 18.58 -19.10
C GLY A 432 11.83 17.08 -19.25
N ALA A 433 12.58 16.68 -20.28
CA ALA A 433 13.08 15.31 -20.48
C ALA A 433 14.21 14.97 -19.50
N ILE A 434 15.20 15.85 -19.36
CA ILE A 434 16.31 15.71 -18.39
C ILE A 434 15.73 15.58 -16.98
N ARG A 435 14.79 16.45 -16.57
CA ARG A 435 14.11 16.36 -15.28
C ARG A 435 13.36 15.04 -15.07
N LYS A 436 12.69 14.49 -16.10
CA LYS A 436 12.01 13.19 -16.01
C LYS A 436 13.01 12.06 -15.75
N VAL A 437 14.13 12.04 -16.48
CA VAL A 437 15.18 11.03 -16.34
C VAL A 437 15.83 11.11 -14.95
N ILE A 438 16.17 12.32 -14.48
CA ILE A 438 16.78 12.52 -13.16
C ILE A 438 15.87 12.00 -12.03
N HIS A 439 14.57 12.31 -12.06
CA HIS A 439 13.63 11.81 -11.06
C HIS A 439 13.55 10.27 -11.06
N ALA A 440 13.53 9.62 -12.22
CA ALA A 440 13.53 8.17 -12.33
C ALA A 440 14.84 7.51 -11.85
N GLN A 441 15.99 8.19 -11.95
CA GLN A 441 17.25 7.72 -11.36
C GLN A 441 17.27 7.87 -9.83
N LEU A 442 16.71 8.98 -9.31
CA LEU A 442 16.71 9.28 -7.88
C LEU A 442 15.62 8.56 -7.07
N GLU A 443 14.55 8.09 -7.72
CA GLU A 443 13.46 7.30 -7.12
C GLU A 443 13.99 6.10 -6.33
N ASN A 444 14.93 5.35 -6.94
CA ASN A 444 15.56 4.16 -6.35
C ASN A 444 16.90 4.45 -5.66
N ALA A 445 17.18 5.72 -5.33
CA ALA A 445 18.40 6.15 -4.63
C ALA A 445 18.09 6.68 -3.21
N PRO A 446 19.05 6.63 -2.26
CA PRO A 446 18.86 7.20 -0.92
C PRO A 446 18.47 8.70 -0.92
N PRO A 447 17.75 9.18 0.12
CA PRO A 447 17.29 10.57 0.18
C PRO A 447 18.42 11.60 0.38
N ARG A 448 19.56 11.18 0.93
CA ARG A 448 20.76 11.99 1.17
C ARG A 448 22.03 11.22 0.86
N LEU A 449 23.03 11.90 0.27
CA LEU A 449 24.33 11.36 -0.12
C LEU A 449 25.42 12.41 0.14
N PHE A 450 26.62 11.99 0.52
CA PHE A 450 27.78 12.88 0.58
C PHE A 450 28.32 13.12 -0.84
N ASP A 451 28.60 14.38 -1.19
CA ASP A 451 29.51 14.69 -2.30
C ASP A 451 30.94 14.33 -1.86
N THR A 452 31.53 13.34 -2.50
CA THR A 452 32.89 12.85 -2.20
C THR A 452 33.96 13.90 -2.52
N THR A 453 33.65 14.90 -3.34
CA THR A 453 34.56 16.01 -3.68
C THR A 453 34.65 17.01 -2.52
N THR A 454 33.50 17.48 -2.02
CA THR A 454 33.43 18.54 -1.01
C THR A 454 33.36 18.02 0.43
N GLY A 455 32.86 16.79 0.63
CA GLY A 455 32.59 16.22 1.95
C GLY A 455 31.31 16.76 2.61
N ILE A 456 30.41 17.37 1.84
CA ILE A 456 29.13 17.91 2.31
C ILE A 456 28.02 16.88 2.07
N LEU A 457 27.04 16.79 2.97
CA LEU A 457 25.85 15.96 2.82
C LEU A 457 24.77 16.71 1.99
N HIS A 458 24.35 16.14 0.86
CA HIS A 458 23.33 16.70 -0.03
C HIS A 458 22.06 15.84 -0.03
N ASP A 459 20.90 16.47 0.16
CA ASP A 459 19.60 15.89 -0.20
C ASP A 459 19.40 15.80 -1.73
N ARG A 460 18.34 15.13 -2.17
CA ARG A 460 18.01 14.97 -3.60
C ARG A 460 18.00 16.31 -4.36
N ASP A 461 17.42 17.37 -3.80
CA ASP A 461 17.36 18.68 -4.49
C ASP A 461 18.72 19.37 -4.57
N ALA A 462 19.55 19.24 -3.53
CA ALA A 462 20.93 19.71 -3.52
C ALA A 462 21.84 18.91 -4.47
N GLN A 463 21.56 17.63 -4.71
CA GLN A 463 22.24 16.82 -5.75
C GLN A 463 21.81 17.26 -7.16
N ILE A 464 20.52 17.53 -7.38
CA ILE A 464 19.98 18.05 -8.64
C ILE A 464 20.59 19.42 -8.97
N LYS A 465 20.58 20.35 -8.01
CA LYS A 465 21.19 21.68 -8.17
C LYS A 465 22.68 21.58 -8.48
N ALA A 466 23.41 20.66 -7.84
CA ALA A 466 24.80 20.38 -8.19
C ALA A 466 24.96 19.90 -9.65
N PHE A 467 24.10 19.00 -10.15
CA PHE A 467 24.14 18.57 -11.56
C PHE A 467 23.91 19.74 -12.53
N GLN A 468 22.92 20.60 -12.25
CA GLN A 468 22.57 21.74 -13.11
C GLN A 468 23.74 22.73 -13.31
N THR A 469 24.68 22.81 -12.35
CA THR A 469 25.87 23.68 -12.48
C THR A 469 26.94 23.14 -13.43
N THR A 470 26.94 21.85 -13.76
CA THR A 470 28.00 21.20 -14.55
C THR A 470 28.08 21.72 -15.98
N THR A 471 29.22 21.48 -16.65
CA THR A 471 29.35 21.70 -18.11
C THR A 471 28.47 20.70 -18.88
N GLN A 472 28.49 19.42 -18.46
CA GLN A 472 27.69 18.35 -19.05
C GLN A 472 26.19 18.68 -19.13
N TYR A 473 25.58 19.23 -18.06
CA TYR A 473 24.18 19.66 -18.09
C TYR A 473 23.93 20.80 -19.10
N LYS A 474 24.87 21.73 -19.25
CA LYS A 474 24.79 22.84 -20.22
C LYS A 474 24.98 22.33 -21.66
N GLU A 475 25.79 21.30 -21.86
CA GLU A 475 25.96 20.58 -23.13
C GLU A 475 24.67 19.81 -23.50
N LEU A 476 24.04 19.10 -22.55
CA LEU A 476 22.74 18.43 -22.77
C LEU A 476 21.64 19.40 -23.24
N LEU A 477 21.60 20.61 -22.69
CA LEU A 477 20.64 21.66 -23.08
C LEU A 477 20.96 22.25 -24.46
N SER A 478 22.24 22.47 -24.79
CA SER A 478 22.67 23.17 -26.01
C SER A 478 22.87 22.25 -27.24
N SER A 479 23.03 20.94 -27.06
CA SER A 479 23.30 19.98 -28.13
C SER A 479 22.16 19.87 -29.17
N PRO A 480 22.40 20.17 -30.47
CA PRO A 480 21.40 20.12 -31.53
C PRO A 480 21.36 18.75 -32.21
N MET A 481 20.91 17.70 -31.51
CA MET A 481 20.76 16.35 -32.08
C MET A 481 19.40 16.12 -32.76
N ASN A 482 19.45 15.53 -33.96
CA ASN A 482 18.33 15.40 -34.90
C ASN A 482 17.38 14.20 -34.67
N HIS A 483 17.51 13.48 -33.55
CA HIS A 483 16.65 12.36 -33.14
C HIS A 483 16.29 12.45 -31.66
N ALA A 484 15.01 12.23 -31.33
CA ALA A 484 14.52 12.30 -29.96
C ALA A 484 15.09 11.17 -29.09
N ASP A 485 15.20 9.98 -29.66
CA ASP A 485 15.58 8.74 -28.97
C ASP A 485 17.06 8.76 -28.60
N LEU A 486 17.94 9.09 -29.57
CA LEU A 486 19.37 9.29 -29.32
C LEU A 486 19.64 10.41 -28.30
N ARG A 487 18.84 11.48 -28.30
CA ARG A 487 18.94 12.52 -27.27
C ARG A 487 18.50 11.99 -25.89
N LEU A 488 17.45 11.17 -25.83
CA LEU A 488 16.97 10.57 -24.59
C LEU A 488 17.98 9.59 -23.99
N GLU A 489 18.61 8.74 -24.80
CA GLU A 489 19.66 7.83 -24.33
C GLU A 489 20.89 8.61 -23.84
N HIS A 490 21.36 9.63 -24.56
CA HIS A 490 22.47 10.47 -24.09
C HIS A 490 22.13 11.24 -22.79
N ILE A 491 20.87 11.66 -22.61
CA ILE A 491 20.38 12.22 -21.34
C ILE A 491 20.36 11.17 -20.22
N LYS A 492 19.94 9.93 -20.51
CA LYS A 492 19.99 8.80 -19.57
C LYS A 492 21.43 8.49 -19.16
N GLU A 493 22.34 8.33 -20.11
CA GLU A 493 23.77 8.08 -19.85
C GLU A 493 24.37 9.16 -18.94
N ALA A 494 24.19 10.44 -19.29
CA ALA A 494 24.72 11.54 -18.50
C ALA A 494 24.15 11.59 -17.07
N ALA A 495 22.84 11.39 -16.90
CA ALA A 495 22.21 11.34 -15.59
C ALA A 495 22.66 10.10 -14.79
N VAL A 496 22.64 8.90 -15.39
CA VAL A 496 23.13 7.65 -14.78
C VAL A 496 24.56 7.83 -14.29
N ILE A 497 25.45 8.38 -15.12
CA ILE A 497 26.87 8.61 -14.79
C ILE A 497 27.02 9.61 -13.62
N TYR A 498 26.24 10.70 -13.61
CA TYR A 498 26.38 11.74 -12.58
C TYR A 498 25.82 11.30 -11.22
N PHE A 499 24.72 10.56 -11.19
CA PHE A 499 24.06 10.12 -9.96
C PHE A 499 24.55 8.74 -9.45
N ARG A 500 25.67 8.21 -9.97
CA ARG A 500 26.31 7.00 -9.43
C ARG A 500 26.78 7.23 -7.99
N TYR A 501 26.36 6.34 -7.09
CA TYR A 501 26.75 6.36 -5.68
C TYR A 501 27.46 5.08 -5.22
N ALA A 502 28.35 5.25 -4.24
CA ALA A 502 28.92 4.19 -3.43
C ALA A 502 28.08 3.96 -2.16
N MET A 503 27.93 2.71 -1.73
CA MET A 503 27.37 2.34 -0.43
C MET A 503 28.48 1.81 0.49
N LEU A 504 28.42 2.13 1.78
CA LEU A 504 29.29 1.54 2.82
C LEU A 504 28.56 0.43 3.59
N SER A 505 29.15 -0.77 3.57
CA SER A 505 28.78 -1.90 4.42
C SER A 505 29.90 -2.16 5.43
N HIS A 506 29.58 -2.21 6.73
CA HIS A 506 30.60 -2.20 7.81
C HIS A 506 30.05 -2.57 9.19
N ARG A 507 30.87 -2.38 10.21
CA ARG A 507 30.53 -2.36 11.65
C ARG A 507 31.22 -1.15 12.30
N TRP A 508 30.58 -0.47 13.25
CA TRP A 508 31.23 0.55 14.09
C TRP A 508 31.92 -0.07 15.31
N GLU A 509 33.09 0.46 15.64
CA GLU A 509 34.00 0.01 16.71
C GLU A 509 33.98 0.93 17.95
N GLY A 510 33.16 1.99 17.92
CA GLY A 510 33.08 3.04 18.94
C GLY A 510 31.79 3.85 18.77
N LYS A 511 31.79 5.16 19.10
CA LYS A 511 30.61 6.01 18.87
C LYS A 511 30.28 6.07 17.38
N GLU A 512 29.08 5.61 17.05
CA GLU A 512 28.43 5.80 15.75
C GLU A 512 28.27 7.30 15.43
N PRO A 513 28.76 7.77 14.27
CA PRO A 513 28.43 9.10 13.74
C PRO A 513 26.96 9.11 13.30
N LEU A 514 26.19 10.03 13.87
CA LEU A 514 24.77 10.23 13.54
C LEU A 514 24.60 11.41 12.59
N LEU A 515 23.42 11.53 11.95
CA LEU A 515 23.09 12.63 11.04
C LEU A 515 23.47 14.01 11.63
N HIS A 516 23.11 14.30 12.88
CA HIS A 516 23.43 15.59 13.52
C HIS A 516 24.92 15.81 13.81
N ASP A 517 25.76 14.77 13.84
CA ASP A 517 27.21 14.92 13.97
C ASP A 517 27.82 15.51 12.69
N VAL A 518 27.23 15.21 11.51
CA VAL A 518 27.75 15.56 10.17
C VAL A 518 26.95 16.63 9.43
N GLN A 519 25.66 16.81 9.75
CA GLN A 519 24.77 17.75 9.07
C GLN A 519 25.31 19.19 9.17
N ASP A 520 25.16 19.94 8.07
CA ASP A 520 25.62 21.32 7.88
C ASP A 520 27.13 21.53 8.08
N LYS A 521 27.93 20.46 7.97
CA LYS A 521 29.40 20.47 8.14
C LYS A 521 30.10 19.76 6.99
N VAL A 522 31.37 20.10 6.80
CA VAL A 522 32.28 19.41 5.87
C VAL A 522 32.97 18.26 6.61
N VAL A 523 32.71 17.02 6.19
CA VAL A 523 33.27 15.80 6.81
C VAL A 523 34.80 15.84 6.88
N TYR A 524 35.47 16.39 5.87
CA TYR A 524 36.94 16.51 5.83
C TYR A 524 37.54 17.53 6.81
N TYR A 525 36.71 18.38 7.44
CA TYR A 525 37.13 19.33 8.48
C TYR A 525 36.69 18.92 9.90
N LEU A 526 36.01 17.77 10.03
CA LEU A 526 35.71 17.17 11.34
C LEU A 526 36.95 16.46 11.89
N ASN A 527 37.10 16.46 13.23
CA ASN A 527 38.21 15.81 13.91
C ASN A 527 38.29 14.32 13.53
N SER A 528 39.39 13.91 12.89
CA SER A 528 39.66 12.58 12.34
C SER A 528 39.88 11.51 13.42
N VAL A 529 38.85 11.22 14.21
CA VAL A 529 38.88 10.26 15.32
C VAL A 529 37.76 9.23 15.16
N GLY A 530 38.10 7.95 15.31
CA GLY A 530 37.14 6.85 15.30
C GLY A 530 36.28 6.82 14.03
N GLY A 531 34.95 6.86 14.20
CA GLY A 531 34.02 6.74 13.08
C GLY A 531 34.12 7.85 12.02
N ILE A 532 34.55 9.06 12.41
CA ILE A 532 34.74 10.18 11.47
C ILE A 532 35.91 9.91 10.51
N LEU A 533 37.02 9.35 11.01
CA LEU A 533 38.16 8.96 10.16
C LEU A 533 37.73 7.88 9.14
N LYS A 534 36.92 6.90 9.55
CA LYS A 534 36.38 5.89 8.63
C LYS A 534 35.50 6.53 7.55
N LEU A 535 34.62 7.47 7.91
CA LEU A 535 33.76 8.16 6.96
C LEU A 535 34.57 9.01 5.96
N GLN A 536 35.62 9.69 6.43
CA GLN A 536 36.59 10.41 5.59
C GLN A 536 37.29 9.47 4.59
N SER A 537 37.78 8.31 5.05
CA SER A 537 38.41 7.30 4.19
C SER A 537 37.43 6.67 3.20
N PHE A 538 36.18 6.38 3.60
CA PHE A 538 35.14 5.89 2.71
C PHE A 538 34.84 6.87 1.58
N CYS A 539 34.61 8.15 1.92
CA CYS A 539 34.35 9.18 0.92
C CYS A 539 35.57 9.39 -0.01
N LYS A 540 36.80 9.19 0.50
CA LYS A 540 38.00 9.16 -0.33
C LYS A 540 38.03 7.95 -1.28
N ALA A 541 37.82 6.73 -0.78
CA ALA A 541 37.82 5.52 -1.60
C ALA A 541 36.74 5.56 -2.71
N ALA A 542 35.55 6.08 -2.39
CA ALA A 542 34.50 6.32 -3.38
C ALA A 542 34.92 7.35 -4.46
N ARG A 543 35.60 8.43 -4.08
CA ARG A 543 36.17 9.42 -5.01
C ARG A 543 37.26 8.82 -5.89
N ASP A 544 38.17 8.04 -5.30
CA ASP A 544 39.29 7.40 -5.98
C ASP A 544 38.77 6.33 -6.99
N ALA A 545 37.60 5.73 -6.72
CA ALA A 545 36.82 4.90 -7.65
C ALA A 545 35.98 5.70 -8.68
N GLY A 546 36.14 7.03 -8.75
CA GLY A 546 35.47 7.91 -9.72
C GLY A 546 34.01 8.28 -9.39
N LEU A 547 33.53 8.02 -8.16
CA LEU A 547 32.14 8.22 -7.77
C LEU A 547 31.96 9.53 -7.00
N ARG A 548 31.05 10.39 -7.48
CA ARG A 548 30.73 11.67 -6.83
C ARG A 548 29.93 11.50 -5.54
N TRP A 549 29.12 10.45 -5.41
CA TRP A 549 28.19 10.32 -4.30
C TRP A 549 28.52 9.11 -3.41
N ALA A 550 28.34 9.26 -2.10
CA ALA A 550 28.64 8.21 -1.12
C ALA A 550 27.60 8.17 0.02
N TRP A 551 27.21 6.97 0.46
CA TRP A 551 26.17 6.74 1.48
C TRP A 551 26.66 5.93 2.68
N SER A 552 26.19 6.30 3.88
CA SER A 552 26.27 5.46 5.07
C SER A 552 24.97 5.49 5.88
N ASP A 553 24.57 4.29 6.29
CA ASP A 553 23.42 3.90 7.10
C ASP A 553 23.16 4.74 8.37
N THR A 554 24.19 5.31 9.00
CA THR A 554 24.03 5.97 10.31
C THR A 554 23.95 7.49 10.24
N CYS A 555 24.46 8.07 9.17
CA CYS A 555 24.63 9.52 9.04
C CYS A 555 23.94 10.12 7.80
N CYS A 556 23.43 9.30 6.87
CA CYS A 556 22.54 9.75 5.79
C CYS A 556 21.04 9.60 6.13
N ILE A 557 20.66 8.80 7.14
CA ILE A 557 19.28 8.59 7.59
C ILE A 557 18.97 9.42 8.86
N ASP A 558 17.80 10.06 8.92
CA ASP A 558 17.26 10.61 10.17
C ASP A 558 16.56 9.52 10.98
N LYS A 559 17.32 8.85 11.85
CA LYS A 559 16.82 7.83 12.77
C LYS A 559 15.82 8.36 13.82
N SER A 560 15.60 9.67 13.93
CA SER A 560 14.54 10.26 14.78
C SER A 560 13.21 10.45 14.03
N ASN A 561 13.24 10.48 12.69
CA ASN A 561 12.05 10.55 11.85
C ASN A 561 11.54 9.15 11.52
N ASN A 562 10.52 8.69 12.25
CA ASN A 562 9.91 7.37 12.04
C ASN A 562 9.41 7.12 10.60
N VAL A 563 9.06 8.15 9.83
CA VAL A 563 8.65 7.99 8.42
C VAL A 563 9.86 7.65 7.56
N GLU A 564 10.92 8.46 7.65
CA GLU A 564 12.15 8.25 6.88
C GLU A 564 12.88 6.96 7.30
N LEU A 565 12.87 6.63 8.60
CA LEU A 565 13.42 5.37 9.11
C LEU A 565 12.65 4.15 8.55
N GLN A 566 11.32 4.23 8.47
CA GLN A 566 10.51 3.15 7.89
C GLN A 566 10.72 3.01 6.37
N GLU A 567 10.76 4.12 5.64
CA GLU A 567 11.09 4.14 4.21
C GLU A 567 12.48 3.55 3.98
N SER A 568 13.49 4.04 4.71
CA SER A 568 14.89 3.65 4.54
C SER A 568 15.14 2.16 4.73
N VAL A 569 14.53 1.54 5.75
CA VAL A 569 14.70 0.10 5.99
C VAL A 569 13.99 -0.74 4.92
N ASN A 570 12.79 -0.35 4.49
CA ASN A 570 12.08 -1.05 3.42
C ASN A 570 12.76 -0.88 2.05
N SER A 571 13.41 0.26 1.79
CA SER A 571 14.12 0.56 0.54
C SER A 571 15.59 0.13 0.52
N MET A 572 16.19 -0.26 1.65
CA MET A 572 17.64 -0.48 1.78
C MET A 572 18.22 -1.44 0.73
N PHE A 573 17.56 -2.58 0.48
CA PHE A 573 17.98 -3.54 -0.55
C PHE A 573 17.93 -2.95 -1.96
N ILE A 574 16.93 -2.12 -2.27
CA ILE A 574 16.81 -1.44 -3.57
C ILE A 574 17.98 -0.45 -3.73
N TRP A 575 18.33 0.30 -2.68
CA TRP A 575 19.49 1.21 -2.70
C TRP A 575 20.81 0.46 -2.90
N TYR A 576 21.02 -0.67 -2.23
CA TYR A 576 22.18 -1.52 -2.52
C TYR A 576 22.14 -2.11 -3.94
N ARG A 577 20.98 -2.53 -4.46
CA ARG A 577 20.79 -3.07 -5.82
C ARG A 577 21.06 -2.05 -6.93
N HIS A 578 20.74 -0.78 -6.69
CA HIS A 578 20.97 0.34 -7.60
C HIS A 578 22.30 1.09 -7.37
N SER A 579 23.01 0.77 -6.29
CA SER A 579 24.38 1.27 -6.07
C SER A 579 25.31 0.88 -7.21
N THR A 580 26.26 1.76 -7.54
CA THR A 580 27.31 1.44 -8.52
C THR A 580 28.40 0.56 -7.93
N LEU A 581 28.70 0.75 -6.64
CA LEU A 581 29.74 0.04 -5.91
C LEU A 581 29.31 -0.08 -4.46
N THR A 582 29.39 -1.27 -3.89
CA THR A 582 29.33 -1.46 -2.44
C THR A 582 30.73 -1.75 -1.90
N ILE A 583 31.19 -0.88 -1.02
CA ILE A 583 32.46 -1.01 -0.29
C ILE A 583 32.15 -1.75 1.03
N ILE A 584 32.73 -2.93 1.21
CA ILE A 584 32.66 -3.67 2.48
C ILE A 584 33.94 -3.42 3.26
N TYR A 585 33.82 -2.79 4.43
CA TYR A 585 34.96 -2.48 5.30
C TYR A 585 35.07 -3.48 6.46
N LEU A 586 36.11 -4.31 6.42
CA LEU A 586 36.41 -5.40 7.36
C LEU A 586 37.27 -4.88 8.52
N SER A 587 36.60 -4.23 9.49
CA SER A 587 37.20 -3.56 10.67
C SER A 587 38.19 -4.39 11.49
N ASP A 588 38.08 -5.71 11.43
CA ASP A 588 38.81 -6.70 12.23
C ASP A 588 39.84 -7.50 11.42
N VAL A 589 39.87 -7.34 10.08
CA VAL A 589 40.85 -8.02 9.22
C VAL A 589 42.12 -7.17 9.11
N SER A 590 43.22 -7.72 9.63
CA SER A 590 44.57 -7.14 9.52
C SER A 590 45.05 -7.13 8.04
N PRO A 591 45.85 -6.15 7.59
CA PRO A 591 46.45 -6.15 6.26
C PRO A 591 47.29 -7.41 5.98
N SER A 592 48.01 -7.88 7.01
CA SER A 592 48.82 -9.11 6.99
C SER A 592 48.01 -10.42 6.96
N SER A 593 46.68 -10.36 6.84
CA SER A 593 45.81 -11.54 6.85
C SER A 593 45.84 -12.27 5.51
N LYS A 594 46.03 -13.60 5.56
CA LYS A 594 45.87 -14.47 4.40
C LYS A 594 44.39 -14.78 4.12
N SER A 595 44.16 -15.58 3.09
CA SER A 595 42.86 -16.20 2.82
C SER A 595 42.31 -16.96 4.04
N GLY A 596 40.99 -16.97 4.15
CA GLY A 596 40.16 -17.44 5.25
C GLY A 596 39.83 -16.35 6.28
N ALA A 597 40.29 -15.12 6.10
CA ALA A 597 40.10 -14.04 7.08
C ALA A 597 38.78 -13.28 6.90
N LEU A 598 38.30 -13.11 5.66
CA LEU A 598 36.92 -12.65 5.42
C LEU A 598 35.93 -13.60 6.10
N ALA A 599 36.15 -14.91 5.94
CA ALA A 599 35.28 -15.94 6.51
C ALA A 599 35.22 -15.96 8.05
N ARG A 600 36.15 -15.28 8.73
CA ARG A 600 36.19 -15.14 10.21
C ARG A 600 35.88 -13.72 10.69
N SER A 601 35.55 -12.78 9.80
CA SER A 601 35.21 -11.41 10.20
C SER A 601 33.82 -11.35 10.84
N ALA A 602 33.71 -10.61 11.95
CA ALA A 602 32.46 -10.32 12.64
C ALA A 602 31.47 -9.48 11.80
N TRP A 603 31.86 -9.03 10.61
CA TRP A 603 30.94 -8.51 9.59
C TRP A 603 29.98 -9.60 9.06
N ASN A 604 30.43 -10.85 8.94
CA ASN A 604 29.59 -11.99 8.52
C ASN A 604 28.56 -12.39 9.59
N GLU A 605 28.77 -12.02 10.85
CA GLU A 605 27.85 -12.32 11.96
C GLU A 605 26.63 -11.40 12.01
N ARG A 606 26.66 -10.21 11.37
CA ARG A 606 25.56 -9.23 11.43
C ARG A 606 24.36 -9.69 10.60
N GLY A 607 23.14 -9.53 11.13
CA GLY A 607 21.90 -9.81 10.38
C GLY A 607 21.72 -8.92 9.14
N TRP A 608 22.01 -7.62 9.28
CA TRP A 608 21.90 -6.63 8.20
C TRP A 608 22.77 -6.94 6.98
N THR A 609 23.96 -7.52 7.15
CA THR A 609 24.95 -7.61 6.06
C THR A 609 24.54 -8.56 4.93
N VAL A 610 23.57 -9.47 5.13
CA VAL A 610 23.07 -10.37 4.07
C VAL A 610 22.59 -9.59 2.85
N GLN A 611 21.70 -8.61 3.04
CA GLN A 611 21.22 -7.77 1.93
C GLN A 611 22.30 -6.83 1.41
N GLU A 612 23.22 -6.38 2.27
CA GLU A 612 24.32 -5.49 1.91
C GLU A 612 25.31 -6.13 0.91
N PHE A 613 25.43 -7.47 0.84
CA PHE A 613 26.22 -8.15 -0.21
C PHE A 613 25.39 -8.91 -1.26
N LEU A 614 24.17 -9.39 -0.97
CA LEU A 614 23.34 -10.05 -1.98
C LEU A 614 22.79 -9.06 -3.02
N ALA A 615 22.28 -7.91 -2.59
CA ALA A 615 21.67 -6.93 -3.47
C ALA A 615 22.63 -6.31 -4.52
N PRO A 616 23.83 -5.79 -4.16
CA PRO A 616 24.65 -5.05 -5.11
C PRO A 616 25.22 -5.95 -6.21
N LYS A 617 25.38 -5.36 -7.40
CA LYS A 617 26.00 -6.02 -8.57
C LYS A 617 27.52 -6.04 -8.49
N VAL A 618 28.11 -5.00 -7.88
CA VAL A 618 29.56 -4.79 -7.75
C VAL A 618 29.92 -4.57 -6.29
N VAL A 619 30.87 -5.37 -5.79
CA VAL A 619 31.32 -5.38 -4.40
C VAL A 619 32.84 -5.35 -4.34
N VAL A 620 33.42 -4.59 -3.41
CA VAL A 620 34.87 -4.60 -3.13
C VAL A 620 35.11 -4.63 -1.61
N PHE A 621 35.96 -5.56 -1.16
CA PHE A 621 36.33 -5.74 0.25
C PHE A 621 37.61 -4.98 0.59
N TYR A 622 37.57 -4.19 1.67
CA TYR A 622 38.69 -3.44 2.23
C TYR A 622 39.05 -3.93 3.63
N GLN A 623 40.34 -3.96 3.92
CA GLN A 623 40.91 -4.28 5.24
C GLN A 623 40.90 -3.05 6.16
N ARG A 624 41.25 -3.24 7.43
CA ARG A 624 41.15 -2.21 8.49
C ARG A 624 41.91 -0.90 8.20
N ASP A 625 42.98 -0.91 7.43
CA ASP A 625 43.78 0.27 7.06
C ASP A 625 43.41 0.88 5.70
N TRP A 626 42.40 0.32 5.02
CA TRP A 626 41.97 0.63 3.66
C TRP A 626 42.88 0.10 2.52
N THR A 627 43.66 -0.97 2.73
CA THR A 627 44.10 -1.85 1.61
C THR A 627 42.97 -2.75 1.12
N LEU A 628 43.09 -3.27 -0.11
CA LEU A 628 42.16 -4.24 -0.69
C LEU A 628 42.38 -5.64 -0.12
N TYR A 629 41.31 -6.38 0.16
CA TYR A 629 41.47 -7.74 0.69
C TYR A 629 42.19 -8.65 -0.31
N LEU A 630 43.19 -9.39 0.18
CA LEU A 630 44.11 -10.24 -0.60
C LEU A 630 44.92 -9.50 -1.69
N ASP A 631 45.01 -8.17 -1.64
CA ASP A 631 45.56 -7.31 -2.70
C ASP A 631 44.82 -7.49 -4.05
N ASP A 632 43.54 -7.89 -3.99
CA ASP A 632 42.73 -8.21 -5.16
C ASP A 632 42.23 -6.92 -5.84
N HIS A 633 42.89 -6.57 -6.94
CA HIS A 633 42.56 -5.43 -7.81
C HIS A 633 41.44 -5.70 -8.83
N THR A 634 40.71 -6.82 -8.75
CA THR A 634 39.52 -6.99 -9.62
C THR A 634 38.48 -5.90 -9.33
N PRO A 635 37.81 -5.35 -10.36
CA PRO A 635 36.86 -4.25 -10.19
C PRO A 635 35.58 -4.68 -9.46
N ASN A 636 35.39 -5.99 -9.28
CA ASN A 636 34.25 -6.61 -8.63
C ASN A 636 34.69 -7.92 -7.98
N HIS A 637 34.78 -7.96 -6.65
CA HIS A 637 35.18 -9.15 -5.90
C HIS A 637 34.16 -10.30 -6.00
N LYS A 638 32.96 -10.09 -6.59
CA LYS A 638 32.06 -11.19 -6.98
C LYS A 638 32.58 -12.04 -8.15
N GLU A 639 33.61 -11.56 -8.87
CA GLU A 639 34.34 -12.33 -9.90
C GLU A 639 35.57 -13.05 -9.33
N SER A 640 35.98 -12.72 -8.10
CA SER A 640 37.14 -13.33 -7.43
C SER A 640 36.79 -14.69 -6.81
N VAL A 641 37.31 -15.76 -7.43
CA VAL A 641 37.04 -17.15 -7.02
C VAL A 641 37.39 -17.40 -5.55
N THR A 642 38.52 -16.88 -5.07
CA THR A 642 38.98 -17.07 -3.68
C THR A 642 38.05 -16.38 -2.68
N ILE A 643 37.70 -15.10 -2.94
CA ILE A 643 36.85 -14.31 -2.05
C ILE A 643 35.43 -14.89 -2.02
N MET A 644 34.92 -15.35 -3.16
CA MET A 644 33.59 -15.96 -3.26
C MET A 644 33.52 -17.36 -2.63
N GLN A 645 34.60 -18.14 -2.69
CA GLN A 645 34.69 -19.41 -1.94
C GLN A 645 34.70 -19.17 -0.41
N GLU A 646 35.44 -18.16 0.06
CA GLU A 646 35.39 -17.76 1.47
C GLU A 646 34.01 -17.28 1.92
N LEU A 647 33.36 -16.43 1.11
CA LEU A 647 32.04 -15.89 1.43
C LEU A 647 30.98 -17.00 1.42
N ALA A 648 31.01 -17.90 0.45
CA ALA A 648 30.12 -19.07 0.41
C ALA A 648 30.31 -19.99 1.62
N TYR A 649 31.56 -20.29 1.99
CA TYR A 649 31.89 -21.09 3.17
C TYR A 649 31.41 -20.42 4.47
N ALA A 650 31.58 -19.11 4.60
CA ALA A 650 31.20 -18.35 5.80
C ALA A 650 29.68 -18.18 5.97
N THR A 651 28.96 -18.04 4.85
CA THR A 651 27.54 -17.69 4.86
C THR A 651 26.61 -18.88 4.61
N GLY A 652 27.13 -19.99 4.07
CA GLY A 652 26.33 -21.13 3.62
C GLY A 652 25.55 -20.87 2.33
N ILE A 653 25.86 -19.78 1.61
CA ILE A 653 25.17 -19.38 0.37
C ILE A 653 25.93 -19.92 -0.83
N ASP A 654 25.21 -20.52 -1.78
CA ASP A 654 25.74 -20.95 -3.08
C ASP A 654 26.42 -19.78 -3.85
N PRO A 655 27.64 -19.95 -4.39
CA PRO A 655 28.31 -18.96 -5.23
C PRO A 655 27.47 -18.44 -6.40
N GLY A 656 26.62 -19.28 -7.00
CA GLY A 656 25.68 -18.85 -8.04
C GLY A 656 24.69 -17.81 -7.51
N ALA A 657 24.02 -18.14 -6.41
CA ALA A 657 23.11 -17.22 -5.71
C ALA A 657 23.81 -15.91 -5.26
N LEU A 658 25.05 -15.96 -4.75
CA LEU A 658 25.81 -14.77 -4.37
C LEU A 658 25.97 -13.73 -5.51
N VAL A 659 26.00 -14.19 -6.77
CA VAL A 659 26.10 -13.34 -7.96
C VAL A 659 24.72 -12.92 -8.49
N THR A 660 23.79 -13.87 -8.65
CA THR A 660 22.56 -13.65 -9.45
C THR A 660 21.34 -13.20 -8.64
N PHE A 661 21.41 -13.20 -7.30
CA PHE A 661 20.24 -13.02 -6.42
C PHE A 661 19.24 -11.93 -6.83
N HIS A 662 17.96 -12.32 -6.88
CA HIS A 662 16.80 -11.45 -6.76
C HIS A 662 15.79 -12.07 -5.77
N PRO A 663 14.90 -11.28 -5.13
CA PRO A 663 14.09 -11.77 -3.99
C PRO A 663 13.15 -12.94 -4.30
N GLY A 664 12.74 -13.08 -5.57
CA GLY A 664 11.94 -14.20 -6.06
C GLY A 664 12.71 -15.52 -6.22
N MET A 665 14.04 -15.52 -6.23
CA MET A 665 14.85 -16.75 -6.28
C MET A 665 14.81 -17.49 -4.93
N ARG A 666 14.97 -18.82 -4.99
CA ARG A 666 15.14 -19.74 -3.85
C ARG A 666 13.94 -19.84 -2.90
N GLY A 667 13.79 -21.01 -2.29
CA GLY A 667 12.74 -21.26 -1.31
C GLY A 667 12.89 -20.40 -0.06
N ALA A 668 11.78 -20.18 0.64
CA ALA A 668 11.74 -19.34 1.83
C ALA A 668 12.64 -19.90 2.96
N ARG A 669 12.63 -21.22 3.18
CA ARG A 669 13.52 -21.86 4.17
C ARG A 669 15.00 -21.60 3.89
N GLU A 670 15.43 -21.66 2.63
CA GLU A 670 16.82 -21.45 2.24
C GLU A 670 17.29 -20.02 2.59
N LYS A 671 16.49 -19.01 2.21
CA LYS A 671 16.73 -17.61 2.54
C LYS A 671 16.70 -17.33 4.05
N LEU A 672 15.87 -18.04 4.81
CA LEU A 672 15.85 -17.98 6.29
C LEU A 672 17.07 -18.66 6.92
N GLN A 673 17.57 -19.76 6.35
CA GLN A 673 18.77 -20.46 6.82
C GLN A 673 20.02 -19.58 6.68
N TRP A 674 20.17 -18.81 5.60
CA TRP A 674 21.27 -17.85 5.41
C TRP A 674 21.32 -16.75 6.50
N ALA A 675 20.17 -16.44 7.11
CA ALA A 675 20.02 -15.49 8.20
C ALA A 675 20.05 -16.12 9.61
N SER A 676 19.80 -17.43 9.71
CA SER A 676 19.53 -18.15 10.97
C SER A 676 20.60 -17.99 12.06
N LYS A 677 21.88 -17.91 11.67
CA LYS A 677 23.05 -17.83 12.56
C LYS A 677 23.47 -16.39 12.92
N ARG A 678 22.71 -15.38 12.48
CA ARG A 678 23.13 -13.97 12.53
C ARG A 678 22.57 -13.21 13.71
N VAL A 679 23.29 -12.18 14.13
CA VAL A 679 23.04 -11.37 15.32
C VAL A 679 22.67 -9.94 14.91
N THR A 680 21.68 -9.38 15.59
CA THR A 680 21.22 -7.99 15.41
C THR A 680 21.25 -7.22 16.72
N THR A 681 21.35 -5.89 16.64
CA THR A 681 21.47 -5.01 17.82
C THR A 681 20.12 -4.83 18.53
N TRP A 682 19.07 -4.55 17.76
CA TRP A 682 17.69 -4.70 18.21
C TRP A 682 17.22 -6.13 17.93
N GLN A 683 16.22 -6.63 18.66
CA GLN A 683 15.81 -8.03 18.52
C GLN A 683 14.85 -8.22 17.32
N GLU A 684 14.16 -7.15 16.95
CA GLU A 684 13.18 -7.06 15.87
C GLU A 684 13.85 -6.90 14.49
N ASP A 685 15.05 -6.30 14.48
CA ASP A 685 15.91 -6.18 13.31
C ASP A 685 16.15 -7.52 12.59
N ILE A 686 16.08 -8.65 13.30
CA ILE A 686 16.26 -9.99 12.72
C ILE A 686 15.22 -10.34 11.65
N ALA A 687 14.08 -9.64 11.64
CA ALA A 687 13.10 -9.69 10.57
C ALA A 687 13.28 -8.52 9.60
N TYR A 688 13.57 -7.31 10.11
CA TYR A 688 13.66 -6.10 9.30
C TYR A 688 14.86 -6.12 8.32
N SER A 689 15.97 -6.76 8.68
CA SER A 689 17.12 -7.00 7.80
C SER A 689 16.82 -7.94 6.62
N LEU A 690 15.66 -8.60 6.63
CA LEU A 690 15.26 -9.59 5.62
C LEU A 690 14.19 -9.05 4.67
N PHE A 691 13.63 -7.85 4.90
CA PHE A 691 12.53 -7.31 4.10
C PHE A 691 12.86 -7.29 2.61
N GLY A 692 14.04 -6.78 2.25
CA GLY A 692 14.53 -6.76 0.88
C GLY A 692 14.82 -8.14 0.29
N ILE A 693 15.33 -9.09 1.09
CA ILE A 693 15.63 -10.47 0.68
C ILE A 693 14.37 -11.22 0.24
N PHE A 694 13.22 -10.87 0.83
CA PHE A 694 11.91 -11.43 0.47
C PHE A 694 11.07 -10.50 -0.41
N GLY A 695 11.56 -9.31 -0.76
CA GLY A 695 10.80 -8.32 -1.54
C GLY A 695 9.53 -7.86 -0.82
N VAL A 696 9.47 -7.97 0.50
CA VAL A 696 8.32 -7.56 1.32
C VAL A 696 8.45 -6.10 1.74
N HIS A 697 7.31 -5.43 1.89
CA HIS A 697 7.25 -4.08 2.44
C HIS A 697 6.30 -4.07 3.62
N LEU A 698 6.82 -3.87 4.83
CA LEU A 698 6.09 -4.04 6.09
C LEU A 698 6.28 -2.85 7.04
N PRO A 699 5.29 -2.55 7.91
CA PRO A 699 5.43 -1.54 8.94
C PRO A 699 6.47 -1.98 9.99
N ILE A 700 7.21 -1.01 10.50
CA ILE A 700 8.27 -1.23 11.48
C ILE A 700 7.77 -0.81 12.86
N ILE A 701 7.96 -1.70 13.83
CA ILE A 701 7.48 -1.54 15.20
C ILE A 701 8.65 -1.85 16.12
N TYR A 702 9.45 -0.83 16.46
CA TYR A 702 10.47 -0.97 17.50
C TYR A 702 9.80 -1.01 18.88
N GLY A 703 10.25 -1.94 19.73
CA GLY A 703 9.63 -2.27 21.01
C GLY A 703 8.67 -3.47 20.97
N GLU A 704 8.54 -4.22 19.86
CA GLU A 704 7.78 -5.48 19.85
C GLU A 704 8.64 -6.71 20.18
N LYS A 705 8.03 -7.85 20.52
CA LYS A 705 8.78 -9.11 20.71
C LYS A 705 9.36 -9.56 19.37
N LYS A 706 10.62 -10.00 19.33
CA LYS A 706 11.28 -10.50 18.09
C LYS A 706 10.47 -11.57 17.33
N GLN A 707 9.81 -12.46 18.06
CA GLN A 707 8.98 -13.52 17.51
C GLN A 707 7.71 -12.99 16.81
N ASN A 708 7.27 -11.77 17.14
CA ASN A 708 6.17 -11.07 16.49
C ASN A 708 6.68 -10.42 15.20
N ALA A 709 7.82 -9.73 15.23
CA ALA A 709 8.45 -9.16 14.03
C ALA A 709 8.75 -10.26 12.99
N LEU A 710 9.34 -11.38 13.45
CA LEU A 710 9.56 -12.59 12.64
C LEU A 710 8.23 -13.23 12.20
N GLY A 711 7.23 -13.31 13.09
CA GLY A 711 5.90 -13.82 12.77
C GLY A 711 5.21 -13.03 11.65
N ARG A 712 5.25 -11.70 11.70
CA ARG A 712 4.73 -10.79 10.66
C ARG A 712 5.46 -10.97 9.33
N LEU A 713 6.78 -11.13 9.35
CA LEU A 713 7.58 -11.40 8.16
C LEU A 713 7.19 -12.75 7.52
N LEU A 714 7.16 -13.83 8.30
CA LEU A 714 6.82 -15.17 7.80
C LEU A 714 5.38 -15.24 7.29
N GLN A 715 4.45 -14.57 7.96
CA GLN A 715 3.07 -14.38 7.48
C GLN A 715 3.02 -13.70 6.10
N GLU A 716 3.77 -12.62 5.90
CA GLU A 716 3.81 -11.90 4.62
C GLU A 716 4.51 -12.70 3.51
N ILE A 717 5.57 -13.45 3.84
CA ILE A 717 6.25 -14.35 2.90
C ILE A 717 5.26 -15.40 2.37
N VAL A 718 4.63 -16.17 3.27
CA VAL A 718 3.66 -17.20 2.89
C VAL A 718 2.46 -16.59 2.15
N ALA A 719 2.00 -15.40 2.53
CA ALA A 719 0.90 -14.72 1.86
C ALA A 719 1.23 -14.22 0.44
N ARG A 720 2.50 -13.94 0.12
CA ARG A 720 2.94 -13.50 -1.22
C ARG A 720 3.35 -14.64 -2.14
N SER A 721 4.09 -15.62 -1.64
CA SER A 721 4.65 -16.71 -2.46
C SER A 721 3.86 -18.01 -2.40
N GLY A 722 2.98 -18.19 -1.40
CA GLY A 722 2.38 -19.49 -1.07
C GLY A 722 3.36 -20.49 -0.42
N ASP A 723 4.65 -20.17 -0.38
CA ASP A 723 5.75 -21.09 -0.05
C ASP A 723 5.66 -21.61 1.39
N ILE A 724 5.21 -22.86 1.52
CA ILE A 724 5.07 -23.54 2.82
C ILE A 724 6.40 -24.02 3.41
N THR A 725 7.55 -23.91 2.72
CA THR A 725 8.85 -24.27 3.31
C THR A 725 9.20 -23.37 4.50
N ALA A 726 8.63 -22.17 4.59
CA ALA A 726 8.72 -21.32 5.78
C ALA A 726 8.12 -21.96 7.04
N LEU A 727 7.22 -22.94 6.91
CA LEU A 727 6.60 -23.68 8.02
C LEU A 727 7.43 -24.89 8.50
N ASP A 728 8.49 -25.23 7.76
CA ASP A 728 9.38 -26.35 8.02
C ASP A 728 10.58 -25.88 8.85
N TRP A 729 10.55 -26.13 10.16
CA TRP A 729 11.47 -25.56 11.17
C TRP A 729 11.49 -26.38 12.46
N VAL A 730 12.59 -26.29 13.22
CA VAL A 730 12.82 -27.11 14.43
C VAL A 730 12.87 -26.26 15.70
N GLY A 731 12.24 -26.69 16.79
CA GLY A 731 12.37 -26.06 18.11
C GLY A 731 11.04 -25.62 18.72
N LYS A 732 10.95 -24.35 19.15
CA LYS A 732 9.78 -23.86 19.91
C LYS A 732 8.84 -22.98 19.08
N PRO A 733 7.51 -23.19 19.18
CA PRO A 733 6.51 -22.35 18.52
C PRO A 733 6.47 -20.95 19.11
N SER A 734 6.10 -19.98 18.27
CA SER A 734 5.90 -18.57 18.64
C SER A 734 4.58 -18.36 19.38
N GLU A 735 4.54 -17.40 20.31
CA GLU A 735 3.26 -16.91 20.86
C GLU A 735 2.47 -16.08 19.83
N PHE A 736 3.07 -15.71 18.69
CA PHE A 736 2.39 -14.98 17.60
C PHE A 736 1.50 -15.90 16.75
N ASN A 737 2.00 -17.10 16.44
CA ASN A 737 1.26 -18.20 15.82
C ASN A 737 2.02 -19.52 16.05
N SER A 738 1.35 -20.60 16.45
CA SER A 738 2.01 -21.87 16.81
C SER A 738 2.62 -22.65 15.64
N CYS A 739 2.21 -22.36 14.40
CA CYS A 739 2.84 -22.89 13.19
C CYS A 739 4.12 -22.15 12.79
N LEU A 740 4.48 -21.05 13.46
CA LEU A 740 5.69 -20.25 13.21
C LEU A 740 6.71 -20.38 14.37
N PRO A 741 8.02 -20.29 14.12
CA PRO A 741 9.04 -20.45 15.15
C PRO A 741 9.20 -19.20 16.03
N ALA A 742 9.56 -19.39 17.31
CA ALA A 742 9.87 -18.30 18.22
C ALA A 742 11.21 -17.58 17.92
N ASN A 743 12.09 -18.18 17.08
CA ASN A 743 13.40 -17.63 16.74
C ASN A 743 13.87 -18.11 15.36
N ILE A 744 14.66 -17.29 14.65
CA ILE A 744 15.17 -17.64 13.31
C ILE A 744 16.21 -18.79 13.33
N THR A 745 16.84 -19.04 14.49
CA THR A 745 17.74 -20.19 14.69
C THR A 745 17.06 -21.54 14.45
N SER A 746 15.72 -21.60 14.48
CA SER A 746 14.93 -22.77 14.12
C SER A 746 15.10 -23.24 12.67
N TYR A 747 15.71 -22.40 11.80
CA TYR A 747 16.06 -22.74 10.42
C TYR A 747 17.55 -23.13 10.23
N GLU A 748 18.37 -23.17 11.29
CA GLU A 748 19.81 -23.52 11.16
C GLU A 748 20.03 -24.93 10.60
N VAL A 749 19.20 -25.89 11.05
CA VAL A 749 19.22 -27.28 10.60
C VAL A 749 18.64 -27.34 9.19
N ALA A 750 19.32 -28.04 8.28
CA ALA A 750 18.79 -28.32 6.94
C ALA A 750 17.48 -29.16 7.03
N PRO A 751 16.56 -29.07 6.06
CA PRO A 751 15.38 -29.91 6.03
C PRO A 751 15.74 -31.40 5.95
N CYS A 752 14.88 -32.28 6.47
CA CYS A 752 15.02 -33.72 6.22
C CYS A 752 14.89 -33.99 4.72
N THR A 753 15.98 -34.44 4.09
CA THR A 753 15.95 -34.94 2.71
C THR A 753 15.18 -36.27 2.68
N LEU A 754 13.86 -36.18 2.48
CA LEU A 754 13.00 -37.34 2.22
C LEU A 754 13.45 -38.06 0.94
N PRO A 755 13.25 -39.38 0.82
CA PRO A 755 13.64 -40.12 -0.39
C PRO A 755 12.76 -39.73 -1.59
N SER A 756 13.24 -38.81 -2.43
CA SER A 756 12.64 -38.56 -3.75
C SER A 756 12.89 -39.76 -4.66
N LEU A 757 11.82 -40.31 -5.24
CA LEU A 757 11.94 -41.31 -6.30
C LEU A 757 12.36 -40.60 -7.61
N SER A 758 13.28 -41.20 -8.37
CA SER A 758 13.54 -40.74 -9.75
C SER A 758 12.34 -41.07 -10.64
N GLU A 759 12.17 -40.35 -11.75
CA GLU A 759 10.97 -40.50 -12.59
C GLU A 759 10.79 -41.95 -13.11
N ASP A 760 11.87 -42.66 -13.42
CA ASP A 760 11.83 -44.10 -13.76
C ASP A 760 11.23 -44.97 -12.64
N LYS A 761 11.57 -44.66 -11.37
CA LYS A 761 11.07 -45.37 -10.20
C LYS A 761 9.62 -44.99 -9.90
N ILE A 762 9.24 -43.73 -10.12
CA ILE A 762 7.83 -43.30 -10.04
C ILE A 762 7.02 -44.05 -11.10
N GLN A 763 7.47 -44.08 -12.36
CA GLN A 763 6.79 -44.77 -13.44
C GLN A 763 6.70 -46.29 -13.21
N THR A 764 7.75 -46.90 -12.64
CA THR A 764 7.76 -48.30 -12.21
C THR A 764 6.73 -48.57 -11.11
N ALA A 765 6.61 -47.68 -10.11
CA ALA A 765 5.62 -47.80 -9.03
C ALA A 765 4.18 -47.47 -9.46
N VAL A 766 4.00 -46.59 -10.45
CA VAL A 766 2.72 -46.23 -11.08
C VAL A 766 2.18 -47.35 -11.98
N SER A 767 3.05 -48.16 -12.58
CA SER A 767 2.68 -49.24 -13.50
C SER A 767 1.68 -50.28 -12.92
N PRO A 768 1.88 -50.86 -11.72
CA PRO A 768 0.88 -51.78 -11.14
C PRO A 768 -0.45 -51.08 -10.77
N LEU A 769 -0.40 -49.80 -10.35
CA LEU A 769 -1.59 -49.08 -9.87
C LEU A 769 -2.65 -48.85 -10.96
N HIS A 770 -2.25 -48.77 -12.23
CA HIS A 770 -3.15 -48.65 -13.39
C HIS A 770 -4.23 -49.76 -13.43
N ASN A 771 -3.90 -50.96 -12.93
CA ASN A 771 -4.80 -52.12 -12.92
C ASN A 771 -5.52 -52.32 -11.57
N THR A 772 -5.26 -51.47 -10.58
CA THR A 772 -5.74 -51.63 -9.18
C THR A 772 -6.61 -50.48 -8.71
N ILE A 773 -6.39 -49.25 -9.21
CA ILE A 773 -7.12 -48.05 -8.78
C ILE A 773 -8.00 -47.51 -9.91
N ALA A 774 -9.31 -47.46 -9.67
CA ALA A 774 -10.30 -46.95 -10.61
C ALA A 774 -10.01 -45.49 -11.02
N VAL A 775 -10.14 -45.21 -12.31
CA VAL A 775 -9.82 -43.90 -12.93
C VAL A 775 -10.53 -42.74 -12.24
N GLU A 776 -11.80 -42.93 -11.88
CA GLU A 776 -12.62 -41.93 -11.18
C GLU A 776 -12.08 -41.59 -9.79
N LEU A 777 -11.66 -42.58 -8.99
CA LEU A 777 -11.18 -42.38 -7.62
C LEU A 777 -9.87 -41.59 -7.59
N ALA A 778 -8.90 -41.97 -8.41
CA ALA A 778 -7.64 -41.25 -8.53
C ALA A 778 -7.87 -39.81 -9.02
N SER A 779 -8.66 -39.64 -10.08
CA SER A 779 -8.96 -38.32 -10.65
C SER A 779 -9.70 -37.42 -9.64
N LYS A 780 -10.60 -37.99 -8.82
CA LYS A 780 -11.31 -37.29 -7.74
C LYS A 780 -10.35 -36.77 -6.66
N LEU A 781 -9.37 -37.56 -6.23
CA LEU A 781 -8.35 -37.11 -5.26
C LEU A 781 -7.49 -35.97 -5.82
N TYR A 782 -7.01 -36.10 -7.05
CA TYR A 782 -6.25 -35.04 -7.73
C TYR A 782 -7.08 -33.75 -7.87
N THR A 783 -8.32 -33.87 -8.33
CA THR A 783 -9.24 -32.73 -8.49
C THR A 783 -9.56 -32.05 -7.16
N LEU A 784 -9.77 -32.83 -6.09
CA LEU A 784 -10.06 -32.31 -4.76
C LEU A 784 -8.87 -31.50 -4.22
N LEU A 785 -7.64 -32.01 -4.33
CA LEU A 785 -6.43 -31.31 -3.92
C LEU A 785 -6.14 -30.08 -4.80
N HIS A 786 -6.27 -30.20 -6.13
CA HIS A 786 -6.11 -29.09 -7.07
C HIS A 786 -7.07 -27.93 -6.77
N ASN A 787 -8.31 -28.23 -6.40
CA ASN A 787 -9.33 -27.23 -6.06
C ASN A 787 -9.20 -26.66 -4.63
N THR A 788 -8.30 -27.16 -3.77
CA THR A 788 -8.06 -26.53 -2.46
C THR A 788 -7.50 -25.12 -2.61
N THR A 789 -7.86 -24.22 -1.68
CA THR A 789 -7.28 -22.89 -1.58
C THR A 789 -5.80 -22.96 -1.21
N ALA A 790 -4.97 -22.11 -1.80
CA ALA A 790 -3.57 -21.99 -1.42
C ALA A 790 -3.39 -21.66 0.07
N SER A 791 -2.24 -22.07 0.62
CA SER A 791 -1.69 -21.65 1.90
C SER A 791 -1.75 -20.13 2.05
N ARG A 792 -2.36 -19.64 3.14
CA ARG A 792 -2.43 -18.20 3.42
C ARG A 792 -2.61 -17.92 4.90
N PHE A 793 -2.14 -16.75 5.34
CA PHE A 793 -2.44 -16.22 6.66
C PHE A 793 -3.59 -15.21 6.62
N ALA A 794 -4.50 -15.28 7.59
CA ALA A 794 -5.51 -14.26 7.86
C ALA A 794 -5.64 -14.05 9.37
N ASN A 795 -5.69 -12.80 9.84
CA ASN A 795 -5.83 -12.47 11.27
C ASN A 795 -4.81 -13.19 12.20
N CYS A 796 -3.55 -13.32 11.75
CA CYS A 796 -2.47 -14.08 12.41
C CYS A 796 -2.73 -15.61 12.55
N ARG A 797 -3.67 -16.16 11.80
CA ARG A 797 -3.98 -17.60 11.72
C ARG A 797 -3.58 -18.15 10.36
N LEU A 798 -3.03 -19.35 10.33
CA LEU A 798 -2.67 -20.06 9.11
C LEU A 798 -3.88 -20.87 8.61
N HIS A 799 -4.35 -20.58 7.40
CA HIS A 799 -5.19 -21.49 6.64
C HIS A 799 -4.29 -22.40 5.80
N LEU A 800 -4.21 -23.67 6.19
CA LEU A 800 -3.35 -24.67 5.57
C LEU A 800 -4.19 -25.73 4.82
N PRO A 801 -4.12 -25.82 3.48
CA PRO A 801 -4.60 -27.00 2.77
C PRO A 801 -3.77 -28.22 3.20
N CYS A 802 -4.44 -29.29 3.62
CA CYS A 802 -3.76 -30.48 4.15
C CYS A 802 -4.57 -31.76 3.91
N ILE A 803 -3.87 -32.89 4.02
CA ILE A 803 -4.47 -34.21 4.13
C ILE A 803 -4.45 -34.58 5.62
N ALA A 804 -5.63 -34.71 6.23
CA ALA A 804 -5.77 -34.99 7.66
C ALA A 804 -6.01 -36.47 7.96
N PHE A 805 -5.40 -36.94 9.05
CA PHE A 805 -5.48 -38.30 9.56
C PHE A 805 -5.83 -38.29 11.06
N VAL A 806 -6.77 -39.14 11.48
CA VAL A 806 -7.30 -39.14 12.86
C VAL A 806 -6.43 -39.99 13.79
N VAL A 807 -6.01 -39.42 14.92
CA VAL A 807 -5.25 -40.14 15.95
C VAL A 807 -6.19 -40.99 16.81
N THR A 808 -6.00 -42.31 16.83
CA THR A 808 -6.92 -43.28 17.45
C THR A 808 -6.47 -43.80 18.81
N ALA A 809 -5.17 -43.76 19.13
CA ALA A 809 -4.64 -44.06 20.47
C ALA A 809 -3.23 -43.49 20.68
N ILE A 810 -2.93 -43.11 21.92
CA ILE A 810 -1.59 -42.64 22.35
C ILE A 810 -1.16 -43.39 23.61
N LYS A 811 0.07 -43.92 23.61
CA LYS A 811 0.71 -44.55 24.77
C LYS A 811 2.08 -43.91 25.00
N ARG A 812 2.42 -43.55 26.22
CA ARG A 812 3.77 -43.07 26.58
C ARG A 812 4.68 -44.25 26.93
N ARG A 813 5.90 -44.27 26.38
CA ARG A 813 6.98 -45.14 26.85
C ARG A 813 7.63 -44.51 28.07
N ARG A 814 7.98 -45.32 29.08
CA ARG A 814 8.66 -44.82 30.30
C ARG A 814 10.18 -44.97 30.23
N ASP A 815 10.64 -45.77 29.28
CA ASP A 815 11.98 -46.34 29.23
C ASP A 815 12.95 -45.47 28.38
N GLN A 816 12.41 -44.41 27.78
CA GLN A 816 13.09 -43.45 26.89
C GLN A 816 12.67 -41.99 27.19
N ASP A 817 12.03 -41.72 28.33
CA ASP A 817 11.71 -40.35 28.76
C ASP A 817 12.99 -39.65 29.24
N GLN A 818 13.37 -38.55 28.58
CA GLN A 818 14.43 -37.66 29.07
C GLN A 818 13.83 -36.59 29.99
N ALA A 819 14.66 -35.91 30.79
CA ALA A 819 14.18 -34.88 31.72
C ALA A 819 13.46 -33.70 31.05
N THR A 820 13.66 -33.50 29.74
CA THR A 820 13.07 -32.42 28.93
C THR A 820 12.05 -32.87 27.89
N TYR A 821 11.93 -34.17 27.60
CA TYR A 821 11.13 -34.68 26.47
C TYR A 821 10.44 -36.02 26.78
N PHE A 822 9.22 -36.19 26.29
CA PHE A 822 8.40 -37.38 26.49
C PHE A 822 8.18 -38.14 25.18
N THR A 823 8.29 -39.47 25.24
CA THR A 823 8.24 -40.35 24.06
C THR A 823 6.93 -41.15 23.99
N TYR A 824 6.23 -41.10 22.85
CA TYR A 824 4.91 -41.71 22.67
C TYR A 824 4.83 -42.65 21.46
N ASP A 825 4.27 -43.84 21.65
CA ASP A 825 3.70 -44.66 20.57
C ASP A 825 2.33 -44.11 20.19
N VAL A 826 2.20 -43.64 18.94
CA VAL A 826 0.99 -43.00 18.41
C VAL A 826 0.40 -43.85 17.30
N LYS A 827 -0.88 -44.22 17.45
CA LYS A 827 -1.65 -44.93 16.43
C LYS A 827 -2.56 -43.96 15.72
N VAL A 828 -2.28 -43.71 14.44
CA VAL A 828 -3.13 -42.95 13.54
C VAL A 828 -3.86 -43.92 12.61
N ASP A 829 -5.04 -43.55 12.12
CA ASP A 829 -5.71 -44.34 11.10
C ASP A 829 -5.04 -44.19 9.73
N GLY A 830 -5.10 -45.22 8.88
CA GLY A 830 -4.43 -45.28 7.57
C GLY A 830 -2.89 -45.32 7.55
N LEU A 831 -2.21 -44.84 8.61
CA LEU A 831 -0.74 -44.66 8.68
C LEU A 831 -0.04 -45.70 9.57
N ASN A 832 1.22 -46.02 9.29
CA ASN A 832 2.06 -46.86 10.15
C ASN A 832 2.12 -46.35 11.62
N ASN A 833 2.39 -47.23 12.59
CA ASN A 833 2.52 -46.79 13.99
C ASN A 833 3.71 -45.83 14.10
N LEU A 834 3.49 -44.64 14.66
CA LEU A 834 4.52 -43.60 14.75
C LEU A 834 5.09 -43.55 16.16
N LEU A 835 6.39 -43.23 16.27
CA LEU A 835 7.01 -42.79 17.50
C LEU A 835 7.10 -41.27 17.44
N ILE A 836 6.58 -40.57 18.45
CA ILE A 836 6.57 -39.10 18.51
C ILE A 836 7.16 -38.64 19.84
N THR A 837 8.10 -37.69 19.76
CA THR A 837 8.76 -37.06 20.90
C THR A 837 8.32 -35.60 21.01
N THR A 838 8.03 -35.10 22.21
CA THR A 838 7.60 -33.70 22.43
C THR A 838 7.87 -33.26 23.88
N ASP A 839 8.05 -31.96 24.12
CA ASP A 839 8.14 -31.38 25.46
C ASP A 839 6.75 -31.18 26.11
N GLU A 840 5.68 -31.06 25.32
CA GLU A 840 4.31 -31.00 25.83
C GLU A 840 3.77 -32.37 26.24
N LYS A 841 3.21 -32.46 27.46
CA LYS A 841 2.68 -33.71 28.00
C LYS A 841 1.32 -34.08 27.39
N LEU A 842 1.34 -34.76 26.24
CA LEU A 842 0.15 -35.29 25.57
C LEU A 842 -0.78 -36.08 26.53
N ILE A 843 -2.08 -35.83 26.41
CA ILE A 843 -3.12 -36.54 27.16
C ILE A 843 -3.24 -37.97 26.61
N GLN A 844 -3.16 -38.97 27.48
CA GLN A 844 -3.40 -40.37 27.12
C GLN A 844 -4.91 -40.64 27.02
N PHE A 845 -5.32 -41.28 25.92
CA PHE A 845 -6.70 -41.74 25.71
C PHE A 845 -6.74 -43.14 25.09
N SER A 846 -7.84 -43.83 25.36
CA SER A 846 -8.15 -45.19 24.90
C SER A 846 -9.58 -45.23 24.37
N ARG A 847 -9.94 -46.27 23.59
CA ARG A 847 -11.31 -46.49 23.08
C ARG A 847 -12.43 -46.50 24.15
N THR A 848 -12.08 -46.51 25.44
CA THR A 848 -13.01 -46.50 26.58
C THR A 848 -13.23 -45.12 27.22
N ARG A 849 -12.50 -44.07 26.81
CA ARG A 849 -12.78 -42.67 27.21
C ARG A 849 -12.43 -41.74 26.03
N PRO A 850 -13.40 -41.00 25.45
CA PRO A 850 -13.10 -40.04 24.40
C PRO A 850 -12.17 -38.94 24.93
N ALA A 851 -11.21 -38.51 24.10
CA ALA A 851 -10.36 -37.37 24.42
C ALA A 851 -11.21 -36.10 24.49
N ARG A 852 -10.91 -35.19 25.45
CA ARG A 852 -11.56 -33.86 25.52
C ARG A 852 -11.21 -32.97 24.32
N HIS A 853 -10.09 -33.27 23.65
CA HIS A 853 -9.57 -32.58 22.48
C HIS A 853 -9.09 -33.64 21.49
N PRO A 854 -9.63 -33.72 20.26
CA PRO A 854 -9.09 -34.60 19.24
C PRO A 854 -7.69 -34.12 18.81
N LEU A 855 -6.84 -35.09 18.50
CA LEU A 855 -5.55 -34.88 17.85
C LEU A 855 -5.67 -35.31 16.38
N LEU A 856 -5.17 -34.48 15.48
CA LEU A 856 -4.99 -34.80 14.06
C LEU A 856 -3.49 -34.84 13.76
N LEU A 857 -3.09 -35.80 12.94
CA LEU A 857 -1.84 -35.72 12.21
C LEU A 857 -2.17 -35.25 10.79
N VAL A 858 -1.47 -34.23 10.29
CA VAL A 858 -1.79 -33.63 8.99
C VAL A 858 -0.56 -33.50 8.11
N ARG A 859 -0.69 -33.81 6.82
CA ARG A 859 0.33 -33.52 5.81
C ARG A 859 0.01 -32.16 5.17
N PRO A 860 0.86 -31.13 5.32
CA PRO A 860 0.75 -29.89 4.54
C PRO A 860 0.75 -30.18 3.04
N TRP A 861 -0.04 -29.44 2.26
CA TRP A 861 -0.07 -29.57 0.80
C TRP A 861 0.28 -28.25 0.10
N ASP A 862 0.97 -28.35 -1.03
CA ASP A 862 1.27 -27.25 -1.93
C ASP A 862 0.96 -27.67 -3.38
N ARG A 863 0.52 -26.71 -4.20
CA ARG A 863 0.20 -26.92 -5.61
C ARG A 863 1.44 -27.16 -6.47
N SER A 864 2.63 -26.71 -6.04
CA SER A 864 3.91 -27.06 -6.68
C SER A 864 4.12 -28.57 -6.77
N LEU A 865 3.67 -29.32 -5.75
CA LEU A 865 3.77 -30.78 -5.65
C LEU A 865 2.79 -31.56 -6.56
N LEU A 866 2.07 -30.87 -7.46
CA LEU A 866 1.15 -31.48 -8.43
C LEU A 866 1.77 -31.70 -9.83
N GLU A 867 3.08 -31.52 -9.97
CA GLU A 867 3.83 -31.63 -11.25
C GLU A 867 3.21 -30.78 -12.37
N LEU A 868 2.86 -29.54 -12.01
CA LEU A 868 2.36 -28.52 -12.95
C LEU A 868 3.55 -27.80 -13.62
N PRO A 869 3.38 -27.27 -14.86
CA PRO A 869 4.37 -26.38 -15.43
C PRO A 869 4.54 -25.13 -14.56
N ASP A 870 5.79 -24.74 -14.27
CA ASP A 870 6.08 -23.51 -13.53
C ASP A 870 5.69 -22.27 -14.35
N VAL A 871 4.56 -21.65 -13.99
CA VAL A 871 4.13 -20.34 -14.48
C VAL A 871 4.89 -19.20 -13.76
N ALA A 872 6.05 -19.51 -13.17
CA ALA A 872 6.80 -18.64 -12.26
C ALA A 872 7.91 -17.83 -12.95
N ASP A 873 8.41 -18.28 -14.11
CA ASP A 873 9.56 -17.64 -14.80
C ASP A 873 9.17 -16.49 -15.74
N ASP A 874 7.89 -16.36 -16.13
CA ASP A 874 7.36 -15.26 -16.97
C ASP A 874 7.19 -13.92 -16.19
N MET A 875 8.12 -13.64 -15.27
CA MET A 875 8.27 -12.31 -14.63
C MET A 875 9.34 -11.43 -15.31
N GLN A 876 9.86 -11.83 -16.48
CA GLN A 876 10.80 -11.03 -17.29
C GLN A 876 10.13 -10.21 -18.41
N SER A 877 9.08 -9.44 -18.09
CA SER A 877 8.69 -8.24 -18.87
C SER A 877 7.70 -7.37 -18.11
N MET A 878 8.20 -6.34 -17.43
CA MET A 878 7.39 -5.23 -16.88
C MET A 878 7.33 -4.07 -17.88
N ASP A 879 6.89 -4.37 -19.10
CA ASP A 879 6.45 -3.41 -20.12
C ASP A 879 5.42 -4.11 -21.04
N ASP A 880 4.46 -3.35 -21.55
CA ASP A 880 3.36 -3.73 -22.46
C ASP A 880 2.29 -4.77 -22.03
N CYS A 881 1.20 -4.18 -21.49
CA CYS A 881 -0.19 -4.36 -21.97
C CYS A 881 -1.02 -5.65 -21.72
N THR A 882 -2.21 -5.39 -21.14
CA THR A 882 -3.46 -6.19 -21.11
C THR A 882 -3.53 -7.45 -20.22
N PRO A 883 -4.58 -7.61 -19.39
CA PRO A 883 -4.82 -8.83 -18.63
C PRO A 883 -5.50 -9.91 -19.49
N PRO A 884 -5.18 -11.21 -19.30
CA PRO A 884 -5.88 -12.29 -19.99
C PRO A 884 -7.34 -12.41 -19.51
N THR A 885 -8.27 -12.49 -20.45
CA THR A 885 -9.68 -12.76 -20.17
C THR A 885 -9.89 -14.17 -19.62
N SER A 886 -10.75 -14.31 -18.61
CA SER A 886 -11.16 -15.59 -18.05
C SER A 886 -11.72 -16.55 -19.11
N PRO A 887 -11.37 -17.85 -19.10
CA PRO A 887 -12.06 -18.83 -19.93
C PRO A 887 -13.52 -18.97 -19.46
N SER A 888 -14.45 -18.66 -20.34
CA SER A 888 -15.89 -18.84 -20.12
C SER A 888 -16.25 -20.33 -20.13
N CYS A 889 -17.00 -20.80 -19.13
CA CYS A 889 -17.81 -22.01 -19.32
C CYS A 889 -18.88 -21.73 -20.36
N ASP A 890 -19.01 -22.56 -21.40
CA ASP A 890 -20.27 -22.70 -22.10
C ASP A 890 -20.46 -24.05 -22.81
N SER A 891 -21.72 -24.50 -22.79
CA SER A 891 -22.41 -25.41 -23.73
C SER A 891 -21.89 -26.83 -24.05
N LEU A 892 -22.78 -27.82 -23.86
CA LEU A 892 -22.70 -29.16 -24.46
C LEU A 892 -23.28 -29.17 -25.89
N ALA A 893 -22.75 -30.03 -26.78
CA ALA A 893 -23.50 -31.07 -27.54
C ALA A 893 -22.73 -31.60 -28.78
N GLY A 894 -22.67 -32.93 -28.95
CA GLY A 894 -22.15 -33.59 -30.16
C GLY A 894 -21.88 -35.09 -29.97
N LEU A 895 -22.41 -35.93 -30.87
CA LEU A 895 -22.25 -37.41 -30.90
C LEU A 895 -21.21 -37.82 -31.98
N PRO A 896 -20.70 -39.07 -32.08
CA PRO A 896 -21.07 -40.31 -31.36
C PRO A 896 -19.86 -41.08 -30.73
N ALA A 897 -20.08 -42.35 -30.34
CA ALA A 897 -19.04 -43.33 -29.97
C ALA A 897 -18.17 -43.75 -31.20
N ASP A 898 -17.02 -44.43 -31.10
CA ASP A 898 -16.60 -45.46 -30.12
C ASP A 898 -15.04 -45.67 -30.10
N TYR A 899 -14.54 -46.46 -29.14
CA TYR A 899 -13.17 -47.01 -28.99
C TYR A 899 -11.94 -46.09 -29.07
N GLY A 900 -11.33 -45.82 -27.91
CA GLY A 900 -9.94 -45.35 -27.79
C GLY A 900 -9.55 -44.93 -26.37
N LEU A 901 -8.73 -45.74 -25.67
CA LEU A 901 -8.26 -45.42 -24.30
C LEU A 901 -7.11 -44.41 -24.34
N ASP A 902 -7.44 -43.12 -24.47
CA ASP A 902 -6.48 -42.06 -24.18
C ASP A 902 -6.48 -41.74 -22.68
N HIS A 903 -5.40 -42.10 -21.98
CA HIS A 903 -5.27 -41.87 -20.55
C HIS A 903 -5.01 -40.39 -20.28
N SER A 904 -6.08 -39.63 -20.02
CA SER A 904 -6.04 -38.23 -19.62
C SER A 904 -4.87 -37.93 -18.68
N GLU A 905 -4.12 -36.89 -19.00
CA GLU A 905 -2.96 -36.43 -18.24
C GLU A 905 -3.28 -36.24 -16.73
N SER A 906 -4.52 -35.86 -16.40
CA SER A 906 -4.97 -35.77 -15.00
C SER A 906 -4.96 -37.11 -14.26
N TYR A 907 -5.20 -38.24 -14.94
CA TYR A 907 -5.13 -39.58 -14.33
C TYR A 907 -3.68 -40.02 -14.09
N ARG A 908 -2.77 -39.70 -15.03
CA ARG A 908 -1.33 -39.96 -14.85
C ARG A 908 -0.78 -39.19 -13.63
N ARG A 909 -1.09 -37.89 -13.53
CA ARG A 909 -0.72 -37.07 -12.36
C ARG A 909 -1.36 -37.56 -11.07
N ALA A 910 -2.61 -38.02 -11.10
CA ALA A 910 -3.25 -38.64 -9.95
C ALA A 910 -2.54 -39.91 -9.45
N LEU A 911 -2.11 -40.79 -10.36
CA LEU A 911 -1.34 -41.98 -9.98
C LEU A 911 0.05 -41.62 -9.43
N ARG A 912 0.75 -40.63 -10.02
CA ARG A 912 2.03 -40.10 -9.48
C ARG A 912 1.84 -39.54 -8.07
N LEU A 913 0.75 -38.82 -7.81
CA LEU A 913 0.40 -38.30 -6.48
C LEU A 913 0.19 -39.42 -5.46
N ILE A 914 -0.52 -40.49 -5.82
CA ILE A 914 -0.74 -41.64 -4.92
C ILE A 914 0.59 -42.31 -4.53
N VAL A 915 1.53 -42.46 -5.48
CA VAL A 915 2.88 -42.96 -5.19
C VAL A 915 3.62 -42.06 -4.18
N HIS A 916 3.50 -40.74 -4.29
CA HIS A 916 4.08 -39.77 -3.35
C HIS A 916 3.42 -39.74 -1.96
N LEU A 917 2.23 -40.33 -1.77
CA LEU A 917 1.56 -40.43 -0.46
C LEU A 917 2.02 -41.64 0.37
N GLY A 918 2.42 -42.74 -0.27
CA GLY A 918 2.97 -43.92 0.41
C GLY A 918 4.50 -43.93 0.56
N GLN A 919 5.21 -42.91 0.05
CA GLN A 919 6.56 -42.60 0.52
C GLN A 919 6.51 -42.01 1.95
N PRO A 920 7.62 -42.06 2.72
CA PRO A 920 7.72 -41.31 3.97
C PRO A 920 7.52 -39.80 3.74
N PHE A 921 6.76 -39.13 4.60
CA PHE A 921 6.45 -37.70 4.47
C PHE A 921 6.43 -36.95 5.80
N ALA A 922 6.80 -35.67 5.75
CA ALA A 922 6.72 -34.76 6.90
C ALA A 922 5.26 -34.45 7.26
N ALA A 923 4.93 -34.50 8.55
CA ALA A 923 3.57 -34.26 9.04
C ALA A 923 3.57 -33.40 10.33
N PHE A 924 2.51 -32.61 10.52
CA PHE A 924 2.32 -31.81 11.74
C PHE A 924 1.35 -32.52 12.69
N LEU A 925 1.69 -32.60 13.97
CA LEU A 925 0.75 -33.00 15.03
C LEU A 925 0.01 -31.77 15.56
N LEU A 926 -1.33 -31.76 15.39
CA LEU A 926 -2.21 -30.67 15.78
C LEU A 926 -3.21 -31.12 16.85
N VAL A 927 -3.48 -30.26 17.85
CA VAL A 927 -4.58 -30.43 18.82
C VAL A 927 -5.68 -29.41 18.57
N GLN A 928 -6.93 -29.86 18.63
CA GLN A 928 -8.08 -28.97 18.54
C GLN A 928 -8.41 -28.31 19.89
N GLN A 929 -8.43 -26.99 19.92
CA GLN A 929 -8.76 -26.17 21.07
C GLN A 929 -10.27 -26.04 21.29
N TRP A 930 -10.67 -25.47 22.43
CA TRP A 930 -12.09 -25.24 22.79
C TRP A 930 -12.86 -24.36 21.77
N GLY A 931 -12.17 -23.53 20.99
CA GLY A 931 -12.75 -22.71 19.92
C GLY A 931 -12.88 -23.42 18.57
N GLY A 932 -12.49 -24.71 18.46
CA GLY A 932 -12.46 -25.46 17.19
C GLY A 932 -11.19 -25.25 16.36
N GLU A 933 -10.41 -24.21 16.67
CA GLU A 933 -9.08 -23.89 16.15
C GLU A 933 -8.04 -24.98 16.47
N TYR A 934 -6.98 -25.10 15.65
CA TYR A 934 -5.88 -26.03 15.89
C TYR A 934 -4.62 -25.33 16.41
N LYS A 935 -3.84 -26.03 17.24
CA LYS A 935 -2.50 -25.62 17.69
C LYS A 935 -1.48 -26.70 17.33
N ARG A 936 -0.30 -26.33 16.82
CA ARG A 936 0.85 -27.22 16.59
C ARG A 936 1.50 -27.65 17.91
N ILE A 937 1.87 -28.92 18.03
CA ILE A 937 2.54 -29.49 19.21
C ILE A 937 3.98 -29.98 18.93
N ALA A 938 4.29 -30.30 17.67
CA ALA A 938 5.58 -30.88 17.28
C ALA A 938 6.01 -30.46 15.86
N SER A 939 7.31 -30.55 15.62
CA SER A 939 7.94 -30.28 14.33
C SER A 939 7.71 -31.41 13.32
N ASP A 940 7.82 -31.05 12.05
CA ASP A 940 7.92 -31.93 10.87
C ASP A 940 9.13 -32.88 10.95
N HIS A 941 10.29 -32.33 11.33
CA HIS A 941 11.56 -33.04 11.47
C HIS A 941 11.49 -34.21 12.47
N ASP A 942 10.56 -34.16 13.43
CA ASP A 942 10.33 -35.18 14.45
C ASP A 942 9.25 -36.21 14.06
N ILE A 943 8.47 -35.96 13.00
CA ILE A 943 7.31 -36.78 12.63
C ILE A 943 7.27 -37.05 11.12
N ILE A 944 8.01 -38.09 10.72
CA ILE A 944 7.92 -38.69 9.39
C ILE A 944 6.89 -39.84 9.42
N ALA A 945 5.85 -39.73 8.60
CA ALA A 945 4.74 -40.68 8.52
C ALA A 945 4.72 -41.42 7.18
N GLN A 946 4.03 -42.57 7.12
CA GLN A 946 3.87 -43.38 5.91
C GLN A 946 2.50 -44.09 5.92
N VAL A 947 1.83 -44.14 4.76
CA VAL A 947 0.58 -44.89 4.54
C VAL A 947 0.83 -46.41 4.60
N ARG A 948 -0.12 -47.17 5.18
CA ARG A 948 -0.02 -48.65 5.30
C ARG A 948 -0.29 -49.39 3.99
N ASP A 949 -1.23 -48.89 3.20
CA ASP A 949 -1.76 -49.53 2.00
C ASP A 949 -2.24 -48.46 1.01
N MET A 950 -1.79 -48.55 -0.24
CA MET A 950 -2.11 -47.59 -1.30
C MET A 950 -3.56 -47.69 -1.80
N SER A 951 -4.21 -48.85 -1.63
CA SER A 951 -5.55 -49.10 -2.15
C SER A 951 -6.67 -48.44 -1.32
N SER A 952 -6.45 -48.30 0.00
CA SER A 952 -7.37 -47.65 0.94
C SER A 952 -7.20 -46.13 1.07
N VAL A 953 -6.25 -45.54 0.33
CA VAL A 953 -5.92 -44.09 0.32
C VAL A 953 -7.15 -43.19 0.14
N CYS A 954 -8.09 -43.55 -0.74
CA CYS A 954 -9.22 -42.67 -1.09
C CYS A 954 -10.37 -42.69 -0.06
N ASP A 955 -10.54 -43.77 0.71
CA ASP A 955 -11.64 -43.91 1.66
C ASP A 955 -11.26 -43.44 3.08
N MET A 956 -9.96 -43.22 3.34
CA MET A 956 -9.44 -42.90 4.67
C MET A 956 -8.91 -41.45 4.82
N MET A 957 -8.77 -40.69 3.73
CA MET A 957 -8.14 -39.37 3.74
C MET A 957 -9.14 -38.22 3.73
N ASP A 958 -9.01 -37.34 4.72
CA ASP A 958 -9.90 -36.19 4.93
C ASP A 958 -9.20 -34.91 4.46
N VAL A 959 -9.34 -34.58 3.16
CA VAL A 959 -8.72 -33.40 2.55
C VAL A 959 -9.46 -32.14 3.02
N ARG A 960 -8.79 -31.30 3.80
CA ARG A 960 -9.38 -30.08 4.39
C ARG A 960 -8.40 -28.93 4.40
N THR A 961 -8.93 -27.71 4.39
CA THR A 961 -8.18 -26.53 4.83
C THR A 961 -8.41 -26.38 6.34
N LEU A 962 -7.34 -26.44 7.14
CA LEU A 962 -7.42 -26.23 8.59
C LEU A 962 -6.98 -24.83 8.97
N GLU A 963 -7.54 -24.32 10.06
CA GLU A 963 -7.20 -23.02 10.65
C GLU A 963 -6.37 -23.23 11.92
N ILE A 964 -5.11 -22.78 11.88
CA ILE A 964 -4.10 -23.04 12.91
C ILE A 964 -3.65 -21.71 13.54
N LEU A 965 -3.77 -21.63 14.86
CA LEU A 965 -3.39 -20.49 15.70
C LEU A 965 -2.13 -20.77 16.50
#